data_AF-A0A7V2JIV6-F1
#
_entry.id   AF-A0A7V2JIV6-F1
#
_cell.length_a   1.000
_cell.length_b   1.000
_cell.length_c   1.000
_cell.angle_alpha   90.00
_cell.angle_beta   90.00
_cell.angle_gamma   90.00
#
_symmetry.space_group_name_H-M   'P 1'
#
loop_
_entity.id
_entity.type
_entity.pdbx_description
1 polymer ?
#
loop_
_entity_poly.entity_id
_entity_poly.type
_entity_poly.pdbx_seq_one_letter_code
_entity_poly.pdbx_strand_id
1 'polypeptide(L)'
;MTSFSPRASGIRDNHHRGSIGEFLKEKILRGSDLSFVSAYFTIYAYDALKDQLDQINHLRFLFGEPQFIQSLDPDKTEKKAFRIENDALALENKLQQKRVARECADWLKKANAEIRSIRKPGFLHGKMYHMDNNGVHEAIIGSSNFTVHGLGLGASGNNIELNLEVDSTRDRKDLKNWFDEVWNDTNLVEDVKAKVLNYLSLLYQNHSPEFVYFKTLFHIFEDYLSETERGGLLDEKTGFFESGVWNMLYDFQKDGVKGAINKILKHHGCIIADSVGLGKTFEALAVIKYFELLNGRVLVLCPKKLEDNWKVYRENDTRNTLLGDRFAFTVLAHTDLGRDVYETHNWGNYDLVVIDESHNFRNNARGKTQDDGTRKTTRYEFLMERVLRTGVDTKVLLLSATPVNNSLKDLRNQFLLITQDQDTAFHESLGIYSIAQAMKNAQTNFTQWADPKKNPERKVRRLLDALDSTFFKLLDELTIARSRRHIISYYGTTTMGDFPKRLKPKALNPTTDIKGYFPSYDDLHAAISEYKLSIFNPSAYLQDTHVNRYIKDGTQLALFNNQKNRESYLIGMMRVNYLKRLESSVHSFEVSIDRTIRKIDNLLEKIDHFEGNIDEYMSPDLFKEQGEEEEADLLERLMVGKKLPIRLEHLKRKEWKEDLKKDRTQLIAIHEKAAAVTADRDAKLQELKHLIQDKINHPLNNDNKKALVFTAFSDTAQYLYANLKDWVSEELGLHCALVTGTGDNRTTFKQAGYTRQTDFISILTNFSPRSKLREKMPNMPQEGEIDILIATDCISEGQNLQDCDYVVNYDIHWNPVRIIQRFGRIDRLGSINKQIQLVNFWPTDDLNKYINLKGRVEARMAMVDLAASGADNLLDPDQLKTLAAEELTYREKQLIRLRDEVIDLEDMDDNVSLSEFTLDDFRVELMNFLANNRKLLEEAPLGLYAVTPTLDKMKGGELFDGNWRKIVKPGVIFCLRHKNPPREKRSSNVNPLGRYYLLYIRDDGTVRFTFTQAKNALSMFRKL
;
A
#
# COMPACT_ATOMS: atom_id res chain seq x y z
N MET A 1 73.21 -25.41 16.23
CA MET A 1 73.93 -24.12 16.20
C MET A 1 73.49 -23.32 17.42
N THR A 2 74.49 -22.79 18.13
CA THR A 2 74.50 -22.18 19.48
C THR A 2 73.27 -21.37 19.90
N SER A 3 72.71 -21.75 21.05
CA SER A 3 71.71 -21.03 21.84
C SER A 3 72.30 -19.75 22.43
N PHE A 4 71.89 -18.58 21.92
CA PHE A 4 72.15 -17.31 22.58
C PHE A 4 71.22 -17.15 23.78
N SER A 5 71.82 -16.93 24.96
CA SER A 5 71.11 -16.46 26.16
C SER A 5 70.40 -15.12 25.84
N PRO A 6 69.11 -14.93 26.15
CA PRO A 6 68.37 -13.71 25.80
C PRO A 6 68.79 -12.44 26.58
N ARG A 7 69.80 -12.52 27.46
CA ARG A 7 70.17 -11.43 28.39
C ARG A 7 71.32 -10.52 27.95
N ALA A 8 71.67 -10.47 26.66
CA ALA A 8 72.88 -9.75 26.20
C ALA A 8 72.64 -8.61 25.19
N SER A 9 71.40 -8.27 24.84
CA SER A 9 71.11 -7.18 23.90
C SER A 9 70.25 -6.12 24.55
N GLY A 10 70.72 -4.87 24.56
CA GLY A 10 69.91 -3.69 24.91
C GLY A 10 68.86 -3.34 23.85
N ILE A 11 68.68 -4.16 22.80
CA ILE A 11 67.68 -3.92 21.76
C ILE A 11 66.41 -4.70 22.09
N ARG A 12 65.25 -4.03 22.04
CA ARG A 12 63.91 -4.65 22.08
C ARG A 12 63.23 -4.45 20.74
N ASP A 13 62.93 -5.55 20.05
CA ASP A 13 62.38 -5.54 18.70
C ASP A 13 60.90 -5.96 18.63
N ASN A 14 60.29 -6.25 19.78
CA ASN A 14 58.95 -6.84 19.92
C ASN A 14 58.78 -8.18 19.17
N HIS A 15 59.89 -8.86 18.85
CA HIS A 15 59.89 -10.14 18.17
C HIS A 15 60.91 -11.12 18.78
N HIS A 16 62.17 -11.14 18.32
CA HIS A 16 63.16 -12.15 18.76
C HIS A 16 64.01 -11.70 19.95
N ARG A 17 64.08 -10.39 20.24
CA ARG A 17 64.95 -9.78 21.27
C ARG A 17 64.18 -9.23 22.48
N GLY A 18 62.99 -9.77 22.71
CA GLY A 18 62.08 -9.35 23.80
C GLY A 18 61.24 -8.13 23.42
N SER A 19 60.21 -7.88 24.23
CA SER A 19 59.24 -6.80 23.98
C SER A 19 59.44 -5.62 24.92
N ILE A 20 58.99 -4.44 24.48
CA ILE A 20 58.92 -3.27 25.36
C ILE A 20 57.89 -3.49 26.45
N GLY A 21 56.78 -4.17 26.14
CA GLY A 21 55.74 -4.49 27.11
C GLY A 21 56.28 -5.29 28.30
N GLU A 22 57.14 -6.28 28.06
CA GLU A 22 57.83 -7.01 29.14
C GLU A 22 58.79 -6.12 29.92
N PHE A 23 59.56 -5.27 29.24
CA PHE A 23 60.45 -4.30 29.89
C PHE A 23 59.67 -3.36 30.82
N LEU A 24 58.53 -2.81 30.37
CA LEU A 24 57.66 -1.97 31.19
C LEU A 24 57.09 -2.77 32.37
N LYS A 25 56.70 -4.03 32.18
CA LYS A 25 56.20 -4.90 33.26
C LYS A 25 57.25 -5.18 34.33
N GLU A 26 58.52 -5.33 33.93
CA GLU A 26 59.63 -5.61 34.85
C GLU A 26 60.10 -4.36 35.61
N LYS A 27 60.09 -3.20 34.96
CA LYS A 27 60.73 -1.98 35.47
C LYS A 27 59.78 -0.98 36.15
N ILE A 28 58.47 -1.06 35.90
CA ILE A 28 57.48 -0.24 36.63
C ILE A 28 57.27 -0.87 38.01
N LEU A 29 57.61 -0.12 39.06
CA LEU A 29 57.45 -0.52 40.45
C LEU A 29 56.31 0.26 41.11
N ARG A 30 55.92 -0.16 42.31
CA ARG A 30 54.91 0.55 43.09
C ARG A 30 55.43 1.93 43.50
N GLY A 31 54.70 2.98 43.13
CA GLY A 31 55.07 4.37 43.40
C GLY A 31 56.02 5.01 42.38
N SER A 32 56.23 4.39 41.21
CA SER A 32 57.02 4.99 40.12
C SER A 32 56.38 6.25 39.54
N ASP A 33 57.20 7.18 39.06
CA ASP A 33 56.76 8.28 38.19
C ASP A 33 57.09 7.93 36.72
N LEU A 34 56.06 7.89 35.88
CA LEU A 34 56.16 7.46 34.48
C LEU A 34 56.01 8.67 33.54
N SER A 35 57.01 8.89 32.68
CA SER A 35 56.97 9.89 31.60
C SER A 35 57.14 9.20 30.26
N PHE A 36 56.23 9.40 29.32
CA PHE A 36 56.40 8.83 27.98
C PHE A 36 55.87 9.71 26.84
N VAL A 37 56.47 9.53 25.67
CA VAL A 37 56.12 10.17 24.41
C VAL A 37 55.62 9.10 23.45
N SER A 38 54.41 9.27 22.94
CA SER A 38 53.83 8.36 21.94
C SER A 38 52.97 9.11 20.94
N ALA A 39 52.87 8.59 19.71
CA ALA A 39 51.92 9.15 18.74
C ALA A 39 50.51 8.59 18.96
N TYR A 40 50.41 7.32 19.38
CA TYR A 40 49.15 6.60 19.57
C TYR A 40 49.02 6.05 20.99
N PHE A 41 47.79 6.02 21.51
CA PHE A 41 47.45 5.46 22.81
C PHE A 41 46.17 4.64 22.70
N THR A 42 46.24 3.34 22.97
CA THR A 42 45.03 2.49 22.96
C THR A 42 44.64 2.02 24.36
N ILE A 43 43.32 1.95 24.60
CA ILE A 43 42.77 1.48 25.88
C ILE A 43 43.13 0.01 26.17
N TYR A 44 43.34 -0.81 25.14
CA TYR A 44 43.74 -2.21 25.30
C TYR A 44 45.21 -2.36 25.71
N ALA A 45 46.08 -1.44 25.29
CA ALA A 45 47.45 -1.39 25.80
C ALA A 45 47.48 -1.07 27.31
N TYR A 46 46.58 -0.20 27.77
CA TYR A 46 46.36 0.03 29.20
C TYR A 46 45.87 -1.24 29.91
N ASP A 47 44.84 -1.93 29.41
CA ASP A 47 44.31 -3.16 30.04
C ASP A 47 45.40 -4.23 30.20
N ALA A 48 46.29 -4.36 29.20
CA ALA A 48 47.40 -5.33 29.23
C ALA A 48 48.53 -5.00 30.24
N LEU A 49 48.62 -3.74 30.68
CA LEU A 49 49.61 -3.22 31.65
C LEU A 49 48.96 -2.70 32.94
N LYS A 50 47.67 -2.98 33.14
CA LYS A 50 46.85 -2.40 34.19
C LYS A 50 47.43 -2.62 35.59
N ASP A 51 47.88 -3.84 35.88
CA ASP A 51 48.39 -4.21 37.21
C ASP A 51 49.61 -3.37 37.62
N GLN A 52 50.43 -2.95 36.66
CA GLN A 52 51.60 -2.09 36.89
C GLN A 52 51.21 -0.61 36.90
N LEU A 53 50.37 -0.19 35.94
CA LEU A 53 49.97 1.21 35.77
C LEU A 53 49.07 1.72 36.90
N ASP A 54 48.23 0.88 37.49
CA ASP A 54 47.36 1.27 38.62
C ASP A 54 48.17 1.54 39.91
N GLN A 55 49.45 1.17 39.96
CA GLN A 55 50.32 1.31 41.14
C GLN A 55 51.29 2.49 41.09
N ILE A 56 51.28 3.29 40.02
CA ILE A 56 52.18 4.44 39.84
C ILE A 56 51.72 5.67 40.65
N ASN A 57 52.65 6.59 40.95
CA ASN A 57 52.36 7.83 41.66
C ASN A 57 51.94 8.97 40.70
N HIS A 58 52.76 9.25 39.68
CA HIS A 58 52.52 10.30 38.70
C HIS A 58 52.67 9.77 37.26
N LEU A 59 51.89 10.33 36.33
CA LEU A 59 51.98 10.03 34.90
C LEU A 59 52.07 11.32 34.08
N ARG A 60 53.08 11.44 33.22
CA ARG A 60 53.17 12.49 32.19
C ARG A 60 53.17 11.86 30.81
N PHE A 61 52.07 12.06 30.09
CA PHE A 61 51.94 11.55 28.72
C PHE A 61 51.91 12.69 27.70
N LEU A 62 52.86 12.66 26.76
CA LEU A 62 52.97 13.61 25.66
C LEU A 62 52.61 12.96 24.32
N PHE A 63 51.58 13.50 23.64
CA PHE A 63 51.27 13.15 22.26
C PHE A 63 52.23 13.86 21.29
N GLY A 64 52.99 13.06 20.54
CA GLY A 64 53.97 13.56 19.55
C GLY A 64 53.36 14.20 18.29
N GLU A 65 52.07 14.01 18.04
CA GLU A 65 51.34 14.57 16.90
C GLU A 65 50.08 15.33 17.34
N PRO A 66 49.71 16.43 16.65
CA PRO A 66 48.55 17.28 17.01
C PRO A 66 47.19 16.63 16.73
N GLN A 67 47.13 15.52 15.99
CA GLN A 67 45.87 14.84 15.61
C GLN A 67 45.45 13.76 16.62
N PHE A 68 45.35 14.10 17.90
CA PHE A 68 45.20 13.11 18.99
C PHE A 68 43.86 12.33 18.99
N ILE A 69 42.74 12.88 18.50
CA ILE A 69 41.45 12.14 18.45
C ILE A 69 41.55 10.95 17.49
N GLN A 70 42.28 11.13 16.39
CA GLN A 70 42.58 10.07 15.45
C GLN A 70 43.57 9.05 16.00
N SER A 71 44.34 9.38 17.05
CA SER A 71 45.38 8.50 17.59
C SER A 71 44.95 7.71 18.84
N LEU A 72 43.76 8.01 19.36
CA LEU A 72 43.04 7.25 20.40
C LEU A 72 42.16 6.13 19.82
N ASP A 73 42.09 6.00 18.49
CA ASP A 73 41.20 5.08 17.78
C ASP A 73 41.67 3.62 17.91
N PRO A 74 40.88 2.71 18.53
CA PRO A 74 41.23 1.30 18.63
C PRO A 74 41.35 0.61 17.25
N ASP A 75 40.62 1.07 16.23
CA ASP A 75 40.59 0.43 14.92
C ASP A 75 41.85 0.71 14.07
N LYS A 76 42.62 1.75 14.38
CA LYS A 76 43.77 2.17 13.54
C LYS A 76 45.03 1.32 13.71
N THR A 77 45.09 0.43 14.71
CA THR A 77 46.18 -0.55 14.85
C THR A 77 45.73 -2.01 14.88
N GLU A 78 44.42 -2.29 14.90
CA GLU A 78 43.87 -3.64 14.86
C GLU A 78 43.33 -3.98 13.46
N LYS A 79 44.23 -4.35 12.54
CA LYS A 79 43.79 -4.94 11.27
C LYS A 79 43.34 -6.39 11.50
N LYS A 80 42.01 -6.54 11.49
CA LYS A 80 41.14 -7.73 11.42
C LYS A 80 40.58 -8.19 12.77
N ALA A 81 39.36 -7.75 13.08
CA ALA A 81 38.53 -8.26 14.20
C ALA A 81 38.22 -9.78 14.14
N PHE A 82 38.52 -10.43 13.00
CA PHE A 82 38.30 -11.85 12.77
C PHE A 82 39.47 -12.43 11.97
N ARG A 83 40.14 -13.44 12.52
CA ARG A 83 41.00 -14.35 11.77
C ARG A 83 40.33 -15.72 11.68
N ILE A 84 40.32 -16.28 10.48
CA ILE A 84 40.02 -17.68 10.26
C ILE A 84 41.35 -18.40 10.33
N GLU A 85 41.58 -19.13 11.41
CA GLU A 85 42.67 -20.11 11.50
C GLU A 85 42.02 -21.48 11.70
N ASN A 86 42.39 -22.44 10.86
CA ASN A 86 41.91 -23.83 10.93
C ASN A 86 40.37 -23.97 11.05
N ASP A 87 39.62 -23.34 10.13
CA ASP A 87 38.15 -23.38 10.07
C ASP A 87 37.41 -22.92 11.34
N ALA A 88 38.10 -22.27 12.29
CA ALA A 88 37.51 -21.68 13.49
C ALA A 88 37.64 -20.15 13.48
N LEU A 89 36.53 -19.48 13.79
CA LEU A 89 36.44 -18.03 13.92
C LEU A 89 36.88 -17.65 15.35
N ALA A 90 38.08 -17.07 15.51
CA ALA A 90 38.55 -16.57 16.80
C ALA A 90 38.24 -15.07 16.95
N LEU A 91 37.56 -14.69 18.04
CA LEU A 91 37.30 -13.31 18.44
C LEU A 91 38.48 -12.78 19.26
N GLU A 92 39.30 -11.89 18.69
CA GLU A 92 40.35 -11.20 19.45
C GLU A 92 39.77 -10.02 20.26
N ASN A 93 38.80 -9.30 19.71
CA ASN A 93 38.14 -8.18 20.39
C ASN A 93 36.94 -8.65 21.22
N LYS A 94 37.19 -8.94 22.50
CA LYS A 94 36.13 -9.20 23.48
C LYS A 94 35.23 -7.96 23.61
N LEU A 95 33.93 -8.14 23.88
CA LEU A 95 32.94 -7.11 24.23
C LEU A 95 33.26 -6.36 25.56
N GLN A 96 34.53 -6.09 25.83
CA GLN A 96 35.04 -5.48 27.06
C GLN A 96 35.39 -4.00 26.89
N GLN A 97 35.30 -3.43 25.69
CA GLN A 97 35.64 -2.04 25.39
C GLN A 97 35.07 -1.06 26.42
N LYS A 98 33.81 -1.23 26.81
CA LYS A 98 33.13 -0.40 27.82
C LYS A 98 33.76 -0.50 29.22
N ARG A 99 34.08 -1.73 29.65
CA ARG A 99 34.77 -1.99 30.92
C ARG A 99 36.15 -1.33 30.90
N VAL A 100 36.92 -1.60 29.85
CA VAL A 100 38.30 -1.12 29.71
C VAL A 100 38.34 0.41 29.59
N ALA A 101 37.46 1.02 28.79
CA ALA A 101 37.39 2.48 28.64
C ALA A 101 37.00 3.16 29.96
N ARG A 102 36.08 2.58 30.74
CA ARG A 102 35.71 3.09 32.06
C ARG A 102 36.86 2.99 33.05
N GLU A 103 37.51 1.84 33.14
CA GLU A 103 38.65 1.62 34.04
C GLU A 103 39.83 2.54 33.67
N CYS A 104 40.14 2.69 32.38
CA CYS A 104 41.15 3.63 31.89
C CYS A 104 40.81 5.08 32.23
N ALA A 105 39.54 5.49 32.05
CA ALA A 105 39.10 6.83 32.42
C ALA A 105 39.19 7.06 33.95
N ASP A 106 38.83 6.06 34.75
CA ASP A 106 38.92 6.13 36.21
C ASP A 106 40.39 6.17 36.66
N TRP A 107 41.28 5.43 36.00
CA TRP A 107 42.74 5.48 36.23
C TRP A 107 43.31 6.86 35.91
N LEU A 108 43.01 7.43 34.74
CA LEU A 108 43.46 8.78 34.37
C LEU A 108 42.89 9.89 35.28
N LYS A 109 41.76 9.65 35.95
CA LYS A 109 41.18 10.54 36.97
C LYS A 109 41.85 10.39 38.35
N LYS A 110 42.15 9.16 38.77
CA LYS A 110 42.72 8.83 40.09
C LYS A 110 44.23 9.07 40.15
N ALA A 111 44.95 8.72 39.09
CA ALA A 111 46.35 9.04 38.97
C ALA A 111 46.50 10.56 38.85
N ASN A 112 47.60 11.11 39.37
CA ASN A 112 48.06 12.46 39.03
C ASN A 112 48.58 12.47 37.59
N ALA A 113 47.74 12.03 36.65
CA ALA A 113 48.05 11.95 35.24
C ALA A 113 47.87 13.31 34.60
N GLU A 114 48.88 13.78 33.90
CA GLU A 114 48.86 14.96 33.06
C GLU A 114 49.05 14.52 31.62
N ILE A 115 48.24 15.06 30.71
CA ILE A 115 48.28 14.70 29.30
C ILE A 115 48.39 15.96 28.46
N ARG A 116 49.48 16.07 27.69
CA ARG A 116 49.72 17.19 26.79
C ARG A 116 49.90 16.71 25.35
N SER A 117 49.63 17.59 24.38
CA SER A 117 49.83 17.32 22.96
C SER A 117 50.62 18.46 22.30
N ILE A 118 51.44 18.14 21.30
CA ILE A 118 52.20 19.14 20.56
C ILE A 118 51.29 19.90 19.59
N ARG A 119 51.42 21.23 19.55
CA ARG A 119 50.56 22.11 18.74
C ARG A 119 50.83 22.05 17.24
N LYS A 120 52.05 21.71 16.80
CA LYS A 120 52.49 21.74 15.39
C LYS A 120 52.69 20.33 14.80
N PRO A 121 52.17 20.03 13.59
CA PRO A 121 52.40 18.74 12.93
C PRO A 121 53.88 18.52 12.60
N GLY A 122 54.37 17.28 12.74
CA GLY A 122 55.72 16.87 12.31
C GLY A 122 56.88 17.26 13.26
N PHE A 123 56.58 17.69 14.48
CA PHE A 123 57.60 18.22 15.40
C PHE A 123 58.28 17.16 16.26
N LEU A 124 57.62 16.02 16.56
CA LEU A 124 58.21 14.97 17.42
C LEU A 124 57.87 13.54 16.96
N HIS A 125 58.84 12.87 16.36
CA HIS A 125 58.69 11.50 15.86
C HIS A 125 59.29 10.41 16.78
N GLY A 126 60.19 10.78 17.70
CA GLY A 126 60.80 9.83 18.64
C GLY A 126 59.83 9.37 19.72
N LYS A 127 59.89 8.09 20.12
CA LYS A 127 59.10 7.54 21.22
C LYS A 127 60.05 7.20 22.35
N MET A 128 59.62 7.53 23.56
CA MET A 128 60.43 7.43 24.76
C MET A 128 59.54 6.96 25.88
N TYR A 129 60.02 6.01 26.67
CA TYR A 129 59.42 5.64 27.94
C TYR A 129 60.50 5.80 29.01
N HIS A 130 60.22 6.61 30.03
CA HIS A 130 61.10 6.86 31.15
C HIS A 130 60.39 6.63 32.48
N MET A 131 60.99 5.84 33.35
CA MET A 131 60.48 5.50 34.68
C MET A 131 61.44 6.03 35.74
N ASP A 132 60.90 6.67 36.77
CA ASP A 132 61.64 7.10 37.95
C ASP A 132 61.12 6.34 39.18
N ASN A 133 61.98 5.48 39.73
CA ASN A 133 61.67 4.62 40.87
C ASN A 133 62.42 5.14 42.11
N ASN A 134 61.93 6.24 42.71
CA ASN A 134 62.58 6.90 43.86
C ASN A 134 64.06 7.27 43.60
N GLY A 135 64.37 7.85 42.43
CA GLY A 135 65.72 8.29 42.04
C GLY A 135 66.51 7.26 41.23
N VAL A 136 65.97 6.05 41.03
CA VAL A 136 66.50 5.10 40.05
C VAL A 136 65.76 5.29 38.73
N HIS A 137 66.47 5.86 37.75
CA HIS A 137 65.93 6.10 36.41
C HIS A 137 66.12 4.87 35.53
N GLU A 138 65.09 4.47 34.79
CA GLU A 138 65.12 3.44 33.73
C GLU A 138 64.49 4.05 32.47
N ALA A 139 65.09 3.86 31.29
CA ALA A 139 64.57 4.47 30.06
C ALA A 139 64.79 3.59 28.83
N ILE A 140 63.84 3.67 27.89
CA ILE A 140 63.91 3.04 26.58
C ILE A 140 63.44 4.03 25.51
N ILE A 141 64.18 4.11 24.41
CA ILE A 141 63.90 5.00 23.27
C ILE A 141 63.80 4.19 21.98
N GLY A 142 62.90 4.60 21.08
CA GLY A 142 62.79 3.94 19.78
C GLY A 142 61.59 4.39 18.96
N SER A 143 61.01 3.44 18.21
CA SER A 143 59.91 3.69 17.28
C SER A 143 58.54 3.24 17.79
N SER A 144 58.46 2.65 18.99
CA SER A 144 57.25 1.97 19.43
C SER A 144 56.18 2.83 20.09
N ASN A 145 54.98 2.73 19.54
CA ASN A 145 53.80 3.41 20.06
C ASN A 145 53.14 2.64 21.22
N PHE A 146 52.33 3.34 22.01
CA PHE A 146 51.59 2.77 23.14
C PHE A 146 50.32 2.05 22.65
N THR A 147 50.53 0.98 21.89
CA THR A 147 49.49 0.09 21.35
C THR A 147 49.84 -1.36 21.66
N VAL A 148 48.87 -2.27 21.64
CA VAL A 148 49.10 -3.69 22.00
C VAL A 148 50.22 -4.31 21.15
N HIS A 149 50.15 -4.15 19.82
CA HIS A 149 51.17 -4.67 18.91
C HIS A 149 52.46 -3.85 18.87
N GLY A 150 52.40 -2.54 19.14
CA GLY A 150 53.59 -1.67 19.25
C GLY A 150 54.40 -1.91 20.52
N LEU A 151 53.76 -2.40 21.58
CA LEU A 151 54.45 -2.82 22.81
C LEU A 151 54.84 -4.31 22.80
N GLY A 152 54.52 -5.05 21.73
CA GLY A 152 54.79 -6.48 21.65
C GLY A 152 53.94 -7.35 22.59
N LEU A 153 52.76 -6.86 22.99
CA LEU A 153 51.85 -7.53 23.93
C LEU A 153 50.74 -8.36 23.25
N GLY A 154 50.69 -8.38 21.92
CA GLY A 154 49.73 -9.18 21.16
C GLY A 154 50.10 -10.67 21.12
N ALA A 155 49.09 -11.54 21.05
CA ALA A 155 49.28 -12.99 20.98
C ALA A 155 49.94 -13.45 19.66
N SER A 156 49.73 -12.70 18.57
CA SER A 156 50.40 -12.89 17.29
C SER A 156 50.44 -11.57 16.51
N GLY A 157 51.38 -11.42 15.56
CA GLY A 157 51.41 -10.26 14.65
C GLY A 157 51.88 -8.93 15.25
N ASN A 158 52.76 -8.97 16.25
CA ASN A 158 53.36 -7.75 16.82
C ASN A 158 54.21 -6.98 15.78
N ASN A 159 54.26 -5.65 15.93
CA ASN A 159 55.04 -4.80 15.05
C ASN A 159 56.53 -5.01 15.34
N ILE A 160 57.33 -5.27 14.31
CA ILE A 160 58.78 -5.28 14.43
C ILE A 160 59.25 -3.82 14.46
N GLU A 161 59.64 -3.34 15.64
CA GLU A 161 60.00 -1.94 15.89
C GLU A 161 61.33 -1.88 16.63
N LEU A 162 62.22 -0.98 16.22
CA LEU A 162 63.57 -0.91 16.79
C LEU A 162 63.58 -0.01 18.03
N ASN A 163 63.92 -0.58 19.18
CA ASN A 163 64.02 0.15 20.45
C ASN A 163 65.31 -0.21 21.18
N LEU A 164 65.86 0.76 21.89
CA LEU A 164 67.12 0.67 22.61
C LEU A 164 66.91 1.03 24.08
N GLU A 165 67.19 0.07 24.96
CA GLU A 165 67.31 0.26 26.39
C GLU A 165 68.54 1.14 26.66
N VAL A 166 68.34 2.21 27.43
CA VAL A 166 69.39 3.18 27.71
C VAL A 166 70.07 2.74 29.00
N ASP A 167 71.33 2.33 28.95
CA ASP A 167 72.02 1.77 30.13
C ASP A 167 72.76 2.83 30.97
N SER A 168 73.18 3.94 30.34
CA SER A 168 73.94 5.00 30.98
C SER A 168 73.08 5.89 31.88
N THR A 169 73.46 6.02 33.16
CA THR A 169 72.76 6.91 34.12
C THR A 169 72.76 8.37 33.68
N ARG A 170 73.84 8.82 33.02
CA ARG A 170 73.91 10.17 32.44
C ARG A 170 72.85 10.34 31.36
N ASP A 171 72.77 9.39 30.42
CA ASP A 171 71.90 9.48 29.25
C ASP A 171 70.43 9.39 29.64
N ARG A 172 70.09 8.58 30.66
CA ARG A 172 68.75 8.53 31.26
C ARG A 172 68.33 9.89 31.83
N LYS A 173 69.24 10.56 32.53
CA LYS A 173 69.00 11.89 33.10
C LYS A 173 68.89 12.96 32.02
N ASP A 174 69.73 12.91 31.00
CA ASP A 174 69.68 13.83 29.85
C ASP A 174 68.36 13.65 29.06
N LEU A 175 67.88 12.42 28.88
CA LEU A 175 66.57 12.14 28.28
C LEU A 175 65.40 12.69 29.11
N LYS A 176 65.47 12.56 30.44
CA LYS A 176 64.47 13.15 31.34
C LYS A 176 64.46 14.68 31.25
N ASN A 177 65.63 15.30 31.26
CA ASN A 177 65.77 16.76 31.12
C ASN A 177 65.18 17.23 29.78
N TRP A 178 65.50 16.55 28.67
CA TRP A 178 64.93 16.84 27.36
C TRP A 178 63.39 16.72 27.37
N PHE A 179 62.84 15.68 27.99
CA PHE A 179 61.38 15.55 28.14
C PHE A 179 60.80 16.72 28.94
N ASP A 180 61.43 17.09 30.06
CA ASP A 180 60.96 18.19 30.91
C ASP A 180 61.05 19.56 30.20
N GLU A 181 62.05 19.79 29.34
CA GLU A 181 62.15 20.99 28.48
C GLU A 181 60.96 21.09 27.52
N VAL A 182 60.67 20.01 26.78
CA VAL A 182 59.54 19.97 25.83
C VAL A 182 58.20 20.04 26.58
N TRP A 183 58.10 19.36 27.72
CA TRP A 183 56.88 19.31 28.53
C TRP A 183 56.50 20.68 29.08
N ASN A 184 57.47 21.47 29.53
CA ASN A 184 57.23 22.76 30.19
C ASN A 184 57.10 23.95 29.22
N ASP A 185 57.41 23.77 27.92
CA ASP A 185 57.23 24.83 26.93
C ASP A 185 55.75 24.99 26.51
N THR A 186 55.08 25.98 27.11
CA THR A 186 53.68 26.31 26.84
C THR A 186 53.38 26.74 25.40
N ASN A 187 54.40 27.14 24.62
CA ASN A 187 54.24 27.48 23.20
C ASN A 187 54.27 26.23 22.31
N LEU A 188 54.87 25.14 22.77
CA LEU A 188 54.99 23.88 22.02
C LEU A 188 53.88 22.89 22.36
N VAL A 189 53.42 22.86 23.62
CA VAL A 189 52.42 21.89 24.08
C VAL A 189 51.11 22.54 24.54
N GLU A 190 50.02 21.77 24.50
CA GLU A 190 48.71 22.11 25.06
C GLU A 190 48.18 21.00 25.97
N ASP A 191 47.47 21.34 27.04
CA ASP A 191 46.77 20.36 27.90
C ASP A 191 45.54 19.82 27.19
N VAL A 192 45.46 18.49 27.08
CA VAL A 192 44.36 17.78 26.41
C VAL A 192 43.65 16.78 27.32
N LYS A 193 43.96 16.73 28.63
CA LYS A 193 43.39 15.72 29.56
C LYS A 193 41.87 15.71 29.55
N ALA A 194 41.24 16.89 29.61
CA ALA A 194 39.78 17.01 29.58
C ALA A 194 39.17 16.47 28.28
N LYS A 195 39.84 16.71 27.13
CA LYS A 195 39.41 16.21 25.82
C LYS A 195 39.51 14.68 25.75
N VAL A 196 40.57 14.08 26.29
CA VAL A 196 40.76 12.62 26.37
C VAL A 196 39.70 11.97 27.25
N LEU A 197 39.43 12.54 28.43
CA LEU A 197 38.39 12.03 29.34
C LEU A 197 36.99 12.10 28.71
N ASN A 198 36.68 13.18 27.97
CA ASN A 198 35.42 13.29 27.22
C ASN A 198 35.31 12.21 26.14
N TYR A 199 36.37 11.97 25.37
CA TYR A 199 36.38 10.90 24.36
C TYR A 199 36.16 9.52 24.99
N LEU A 200 36.85 9.20 26.09
CA LEU A 200 36.65 7.93 26.80
C LEU A 200 35.23 7.81 27.35
N SER A 201 34.62 8.91 27.81
CA SER A 201 33.24 8.91 28.33
C SER A 201 32.18 8.51 27.31
N LEU A 202 32.39 8.87 26.03
CA LEU A 202 31.52 8.46 24.93
C LEU A 202 31.56 6.94 24.70
N LEU A 203 32.71 6.29 24.94
CA LEU A 203 32.89 4.85 24.71
C LEU A 203 32.24 3.96 25.78
N TYR A 204 31.95 4.49 26.98
CA TYR A 204 31.28 3.73 28.05
C TYR A 204 29.90 4.24 28.43
N GLN A 205 29.33 5.18 27.67
CA GLN A 205 27.96 5.65 27.91
C GLN A 205 26.95 4.50 27.72
N ASN A 206 25.90 4.46 28.54
CA ASN A 206 24.74 3.60 28.28
C ASN A 206 23.83 4.34 27.30
N HIS A 207 23.51 3.73 26.17
CA HIS A 207 22.52 4.26 25.22
C HIS A 207 21.16 3.64 25.50
N SER A 208 20.08 4.41 25.30
CA SER A 208 18.74 3.86 25.35
C SER A 208 18.51 2.91 24.15
N PRO A 209 17.71 1.84 24.31
CA PRO A 209 17.32 0.99 23.19
C PRO A 209 16.69 1.78 22.03
N GLU A 210 15.85 2.76 22.37
CA GLU A 210 15.24 3.71 21.44
C GLU A 210 16.28 4.46 20.59
N PHE A 211 17.37 4.95 21.20
CA PHE A 211 18.41 5.65 20.46
C PHE A 211 19.15 4.73 19.48
N VAL A 212 19.43 3.48 19.88
CA VAL A 212 20.07 2.49 18.99
C VAL A 212 19.14 2.13 17.84
N TYR A 213 17.82 2.09 18.07
CA TYR A 213 16.82 1.90 17.01
C TYR A 213 16.86 3.05 16.00
N PHE A 214 16.77 4.31 16.44
CA PHE A 214 16.83 5.45 15.50
C PHE A 214 18.17 5.59 14.79
N LYS A 215 19.30 5.31 15.47
CA LYS A 215 20.63 5.25 14.83
C LYS A 215 20.70 4.16 13.77
N THR A 216 20.02 3.04 13.99
CA THR A 216 19.90 1.95 13.01
C THR A 216 19.11 2.40 11.79
N LEU A 217 17.94 3.01 12.00
CA LEU A 217 17.11 3.55 10.91
C LEU A 217 17.84 4.64 10.11
N PHE A 218 18.55 5.54 10.78
CA PHE A 218 19.33 6.61 10.16
C PHE A 218 20.33 6.08 9.13
N HIS A 219 21.04 5.00 9.46
CA HIS A 219 21.99 4.37 8.54
C HIS A 219 21.31 3.55 7.44
N ILE A 220 20.23 2.82 7.78
CA ILE A 220 19.45 2.06 6.79
C ILE A 220 18.87 2.98 5.71
N PHE A 221 18.39 4.16 6.09
CA PHE A 221 17.78 5.15 5.21
C PHE A 221 18.70 6.31 4.84
N GLU A 222 20.02 6.16 5.00
CA GLU A 222 21.01 7.20 4.69
C GLU A 222 20.86 7.74 3.25
N ASP A 223 20.69 6.85 2.28
CA ASP A 223 20.52 7.22 0.87
C ASP A 223 19.23 8.04 0.67
N TYR A 224 18.12 7.62 1.29
CA TYR A 224 16.84 8.33 1.27
C TYR A 224 16.91 9.72 1.92
N LEU A 225 17.58 9.84 3.07
CA LEU A 225 17.78 11.12 3.74
C LEU A 225 18.63 12.06 2.90
N SER A 226 19.72 11.55 2.30
CA SER A 226 20.60 12.35 1.45
C SER A 226 19.88 12.85 0.19
N GLU A 227 18.97 12.05 -0.39
CA GLU A 227 18.10 12.46 -1.49
C GLU A 227 17.11 13.54 -1.05
N THR A 228 16.55 13.42 0.15
CA THR A 228 15.62 14.40 0.72
C THR A 228 16.29 15.74 1.03
N GLU A 229 17.52 15.71 1.55
CA GLU A 229 18.30 16.88 1.99
C GLU A 229 18.99 17.65 0.87
N ARG A 230 19.31 17.00 -0.25
CA ARG A 230 19.80 17.69 -1.46
C ARG A 230 18.76 18.60 -2.11
N GLY A 231 17.62 18.80 -1.44
CA GLY A 231 16.37 19.17 -2.06
C GLY A 231 15.89 17.97 -2.85
N GLY A 232 15.07 17.11 -2.23
CA GLY A 232 14.07 16.41 -3.05
C GLY A 232 13.45 17.48 -3.95
N LEU A 233 13.25 17.20 -5.25
CA LEU A 233 12.94 18.15 -6.33
C LEU A 233 11.83 19.22 -6.07
N LEU A 234 11.21 19.21 -4.91
CA LEU A 234 10.43 20.26 -4.27
C LEU A 234 11.30 21.47 -3.89
N ASP A 235 11.60 22.35 -4.85
CA ASP A 235 12.15 23.67 -4.56
C ASP A 235 11.14 24.49 -3.72
N GLU A 236 11.55 24.92 -2.51
CA GLU A 236 10.78 25.85 -1.65
C GLU A 236 10.37 27.14 -2.40
N LYS A 237 11.10 27.49 -3.46
CA LYS A 237 10.90 28.68 -4.30
C LYS A 237 9.62 28.68 -5.13
N THR A 238 8.91 27.55 -5.23
CA THR A 238 7.70 27.42 -6.06
C THR A 238 6.42 27.94 -5.39
N GLY A 239 6.46 28.27 -4.09
CA GLY A 239 5.25 28.66 -3.33
C GLY A 239 4.26 27.50 -3.10
N PHE A 240 4.66 26.27 -3.40
CA PHE A 240 3.81 25.08 -3.26
C PHE A 240 3.29 24.88 -1.82
N PHE A 241 4.17 25.05 -0.83
CA PHE A 241 3.83 24.87 0.59
C PHE A 241 2.91 25.96 1.14
N GLU A 242 2.70 27.05 0.40
CA GLU A 242 1.77 28.14 0.75
C GLU A 242 0.39 27.96 0.12
N SER A 243 0.21 26.98 -0.76
CA SER A 243 -1.04 26.74 -1.48
C SER A 243 -2.20 26.40 -0.54
N GLY A 244 -3.41 26.77 -0.95
CA GLY A 244 -4.64 26.48 -0.20
C GLY A 244 -4.85 24.98 0.00
N VAL A 245 -4.55 24.19 -1.04
CA VAL A 245 -4.63 22.72 -1.00
C VAL A 245 -3.64 22.14 0.01
N TRP A 246 -2.39 22.61 0.05
CA TRP A 246 -1.38 22.11 0.99
C TRP A 246 -1.78 22.35 2.45
N ASN A 247 -2.33 23.53 2.73
CA ASN A 247 -2.78 23.90 4.07
C ASN A 247 -4.03 23.12 4.53
N MET A 248 -4.79 22.54 3.60
CA MET A 248 -5.93 21.69 3.91
C MET A 248 -5.54 20.23 4.22
N LEU A 249 -4.34 19.81 3.83
CA LEU A 249 -3.88 18.42 4.04
C LEU A 249 -3.51 18.14 5.50
N TYR A 250 -3.84 16.93 5.95
CA TYR A 250 -3.31 16.37 7.19
C TYR A 250 -1.82 16.03 7.04
N ASP A 251 -1.10 15.90 8.15
CA ASP A 251 0.35 15.66 8.15
C ASP A 251 0.73 14.37 7.41
N PHE A 252 -0.04 13.29 7.57
CA PHE A 252 0.20 12.08 6.78
C PHE A 252 0.03 12.35 5.28
N GLN A 253 -1.03 13.07 4.88
CA GLN A 253 -1.28 13.38 3.48
C GLN A 253 -0.14 14.22 2.88
N LYS A 254 0.39 15.19 3.64
CA LYS A 254 1.57 15.98 3.26
C LYS A 254 2.77 15.09 2.98
N ASP A 255 3.06 14.12 3.84
CA ASP A 255 4.15 13.17 3.64
C ASP A 255 3.91 12.27 2.42
N GLY A 256 2.68 11.80 2.24
CA GLY A 256 2.26 11.02 1.07
C GLY A 256 2.46 11.78 -0.23
N VAL A 257 2.09 13.05 -0.27
CA VAL A 257 2.27 13.92 -1.44
C VAL A 257 3.74 14.16 -1.74
N LYS A 258 4.57 14.44 -0.72
CA LYS A 258 6.04 14.56 -0.90
C LYS A 258 6.65 13.28 -1.46
N GLY A 259 6.27 12.14 -0.90
CA GLY A 259 6.69 10.82 -1.38
C GLY A 259 6.24 10.55 -2.82
N ALA A 260 4.99 10.91 -3.15
CA ALA A 260 4.43 10.69 -4.48
C ALA A 260 5.16 11.53 -5.53
N ILE A 261 5.41 12.81 -5.25
CA ILE A 261 6.14 13.71 -6.15
C ILE A 261 7.56 13.18 -6.38
N ASN A 262 8.28 12.78 -5.34
CA ASN A 262 9.62 12.22 -5.47
C ASN A 262 9.63 10.94 -6.32
N LYS A 263 8.68 10.03 -6.10
CA LYS A 263 8.54 8.79 -6.88
C LYS A 263 8.19 9.08 -8.34
N ILE A 264 7.28 10.02 -8.61
CA ILE A 264 6.91 10.44 -9.97
C ILE A 264 8.12 11.02 -10.71
N LEU A 265 8.91 11.87 -10.07
CA LEU A 265 10.06 12.51 -10.69
C LEU A 265 11.23 11.54 -10.92
N LYS A 266 11.37 10.51 -10.07
CA LYS A 266 12.41 9.48 -10.16
C LYS A 266 12.07 8.36 -11.15
N HIS A 267 10.81 7.89 -11.13
CA HIS A 267 10.38 6.66 -11.81
C HIS A 267 9.31 6.89 -12.87
N HIS A 268 9.00 8.15 -13.21
CA HIS A 268 7.93 8.56 -14.13
C HIS A 268 6.51 8.16 -13.68
N GLY A 269 6.33 7.68 -12.45
CA GLY A 269 5.00 7.51 -11.89
C GLY A 269 4.92 6.96 -10.47
N CYS A 270 3.72 7.00 -9.91
CA CYS A 270 3.43 6.54 -8.56
C CYS A 270 1.98 6.04 -8.43
N ILE A 271 1.76 5.05 -7.57
CA ILE A 271 0.44 4.56 -7.19
C ILE A 271 0.14 5.00 -5.75
N ILE A 272 -0.89 5.84 -5.57
CA ILE A 272 -1.45 6.12 -4.26
C ILE A 272 -2.55 5.10 -3.98
N ALA A 273 -2.20 4.16 -3.11
CA ALA A 273 -2.96 2.98 -2.70
C ALA A 273 -3.58 3.12 -1.31
N ASP A 274 -3.81 4.35 -0.85
CA ASP A 274 -4.38 4.62 0.45
C ASP A 274 -5.79 4.07 0.61
N SER A 275 -6.09 3.62 1.83
CA SER A 275 -7.39 3.13 2.25
C SER A 275 -8.57 4.07 1.91
N VAL A 276 -9.78 3.50 1.82
CA VAL A 276 -10.99 4.28 1.51
C VAL A 276 -11.24 5.31 2.62
N GLY A 277 -11.48 6.57 2.23
CA GLY A 277 -11.80 7.64 3.16
C GLY A 277 -10.62 8.51 3.61
N LEU A 278 -9.38 8.17 3.20
CA LEU A 278 -8.16 8.91 3.57
C LEU A 278 -7.88 10.17 2.75
N GLY A 279 -8.70 10.50 1.74
CA GLY A 279 -8.60 11.77 1.01
C GLY A 279 -7.67 11.79 -0.21
N LYS A 280 -7.51 10.66 -0.92
CA LYS A 280 -6.71 10.55 -2.17
C LYS A 280 -6.92 11.67 -3.20
N THR A 281 -8.15 12.18 -3.34
CA THR A 281 -8.45 13.30 -4.25
C THR A 281 -7.70 14.58 -3.85
N PHE A 282 -7.59 14.89 -2.55
CA PHE A 282 -6.85 16.06 -2.08
C PHE A 282 -5.34 15.88 -2.25
N GLU A 283 -4.83 14.67 -2.01
CA GLU A 283 -3.42 14.35 -2.27
C GLU A 283 -3.09 14.52 -3.76
N ALA A 284 -3.95 14.03 -4.63
CA ALA A 284 -3.80 14.22 -6.07
C ALA A 284 -3.89 15.69 -6.47
N LEU A 285 -4.83 16.48 -5.94
CA LEU A 285 -4.89 17.93 -6.18
C LEU A 285 -3.59 18.65 -5.78
N ALA A 286 -2.97 18.24 -4.67
CA ALA A 286 -1.67 18.81 -4.27
C ALA A 286 -0.55 18.42 -5.25
N VAL A 287 -0.50 17.15 -5.71
CA VAL A 287 0.45 16.75 -6.76
C VAL A 287 0.22 17.53 -8.05
N ILE A 288 -1.04 17.67 -8.49
CA ILE A 288 -1.43 18.46 -9.66
C ILE A 288 -0.92 19.90 -9.51
N LYS A 289 -1.15 20.51 -8.34
CA LYS A 289 -0.74 21.90 -8.09
C LYS A 289 0.77 22.07 -8.21
N TYR A 290 1.55 21.13 -7.72
CA TYR A 290 3.01 21.16 -7.86
C TYR A 290 3.44 21.15 -9.33
N PHE A 291 2.88 20.27 -10.16
CA PHE A 291 3.20 20.23 -11.60
C PHE A 291 2.69 21.47 -12.36
N GLU A 292 1.53 22.02 -12.00
CA GLU A 292 1.03 23.28 -12.58
C GLU A 292 1.92 24.48 -12.25
N LEU A 293 2.49 24.55 -11.04
CA LEU A 293 3.47 25.58 -10.65
C LEU A 293 4.77 25.49 -11.46
N LEU A 294 5.09 24.31 -12.00
CA LEU A 294 6.17 24.09 -12.95
C LEU A 294 5.75 24.32 -14.41
N ASN A 295 4.57 24.90 -14.66
CA ASN A 295 3.94 25.08 -15.96
C ASN A 295 3.64 23.76 -16.71
N GLY A 296 3.53 22.65 -15.98
CA GLY A 296 3.14 21.36 -16.54
C GLY A 296 1.66 21.30 -16.88
N ARG A 297 1.34 20.65 -18.00
CA ARG A 297 -0.04 20.37 -18.42
C ARG A 297 -0.51 19.07 -17.80
N VAL A 298 -1.65 19.12 -17.13
CA VAL A 298 -2.17 17.98 -16.37
C VAL A 298 -3.50 17.50 -16.94
N LEU A 299 -3.61 16.17 -17.13
CA LEU A 299 -4.84 15.48 -17.51
C LEU A 299 -5.33 14.61 -16.37
N VAL A 300 -6.58 14.79 -15.95
CA VAL A 300 -7.27 13.95 -14.97
C VAL A 300 -8.27 13.05 -15.70
N LEU A 301 -8.05 11.75 -15.60
CA LEU A 301 -8.94 10.69 -16.10
C LEU A 301 -9.71 10.08 -14.94
N CYS A 302 -11.01 10.32 -14.87
CA CYS A 302 -11.86 9.82 -13.79
C CYS A 302 -13.09 9.05 -14.34
N PRO A 303 -13.77 8.24 -13.52
CA PRO A 303 -15.08 7.71 -13.88
C PRO A 303 -16.06 8.85 -14.19
N LYS A 304 -16.97 8.65 -15.17
CA LYS A 304 -17.95 9.69 -15.58
C LYS A 304 -18.74 10.29 -14.41
N LYS A 305 -19.00 9.48 -13.38
CA LYS A 305 -19.72 9.86 -12.16
C LYS A 305 -18.95 10.85 -11.26
N LEU A 306 -17.63 10.90 -11.38
CA LEU A 306 -16.75 11.76 -10.58
C LEU A 306 -16.30 13.00 -11.35
N GLU A 307 -16.61 13.10 -12.63
CA GLU A 307 -16.19 14.21 -13.49
C GLU A 307 -16.62 15.58 -12.96
N ASP A 308 -17.85 15.68 -12.43
CA ASP A 308 -18.34 16.95 -11.89
C ASP A 308 -17.63 17.32 -10.58
N ASN A 309 -17.27 16.34 -9.73
CA ASN A 309 -16.42 16.61 -8.55
C ASN A 309 -15.04 17.14 -8.98
N TRP A 310 -14.49 16.51 -10.02
CA TRP A 310 -13.47 17.02 -10.95
C TRP A 310 -13.54 18.54 -11.18
N LYS A 311 -14.55 18.90 -11.94
CA LYS A 311 -14.68 20.23 -12.55
C LYS A 311 -14.88 21.33 -11.52
N VAL A 312 -15.50 21.04 -10.38
CA VAL A 312 -15.73 22.04 -9.32
C VAL A 312 -14.44 22.73 -8.90
N TYR A 313 -13.32 22.03 -8.78
CA TYR A 313 -12.05 22.64 -8.35
C TYR A 313 -11.39 23.54 -9.40
N ARG A 314 -11.78 23.38 -10.67
CA ARG A 314 -11.27 24.16 -11.81
C ARG A 314 -12.16 25.35 -12.14
N GLU A 315 -13.47 25.18 -12.01
CA GLU A 315 -14.44 26.21 -12.40
C GLU A 315 -14.47 27.36 -11.40
N ASN A 316 -14.78 28.55 -11.91
CA ASN A 316 -15.02 29.75 -11.08
C ASN A 316 -16.42 29.67 -10.45
N ASP A 317 -16.62 28.63 -9.65
CA ASP A 317 -17.87 28.28 -8.99
C ASP A 317 -17.76 28.65 -7.51
N THR A 318 -18.82 29.23 -6.94
CA THR A 318 -18.91 29.50 -5.50
C THR A 318 -18.80 28.25 -4.62
N ARG A 319 -18.98 27.06 -5.19
CA ARG A 319 -18.81 25.76 -4.54
C ARG A 319 -17.34 25.33 -4.45
N ASN A 320 -16.44 25.97 -5.18
CA ASN A 320 -15.02 25.67 -5.19
C ASN A 320 -14.34 26.26 -3.94
N THR A 321 -13.91 25.39 -3.03
CA THR A 321 -13.24 25.81 -1.78
C THR A 321 -11.78 26.22 -1.99
N LEU A 322 -11.20 25.94 -3.17
CA LEU A 322 -9.80 26.16 -3.53
C LEU A 322 -9.65 27.19 -4.66
N LEU A 323 -10.57 28.15 -4.79
CA LEU A 323 -10.52 29.21 -5.80
C LEU A 323 -9.18 29.97 -5.82
N GLY A 324 -8.55 30.14 -4.65
CA GLY A 324 -7.24 30.79 -4.51
C GLY A 324 -6.12 30.08 -5.27
N ASP A 325 -6.20 28.76 -5.44
CA ASP A 325 -5.18 27.96 -6.10
C ASP A 325 -5.30 27.98 -7.63
N ARG A 326 -6.45 28.39 -8.20
CA ARG A 326 -6.66 28.59 -9.65
C ARG A 326 -6.19 27.41 -10.51
N PHE A 327 -6.73 26.23 -10.26
CA PHE A 327 -6.42 25.03 -11.03
C PHE A 327 -6.76 25.16 -12.53
N ALA A 328 -5.92 24.60 -13.39
CA ALA A 328 -6.03 24.69 -14.85
C ALA A 328 -6.04 23.32 -15.57
N PHE A 329 -6.05 22.21 -14.82
CA PHE A 329 -6.03 20.84 -15.37
C PHE A 329 -7.24 20.50 -16.28
N THR A 330 -7.02 19.57 -17.21
CA THR A 330 -8.08 19.01 -18.07
C THR A 330 -8.74 17.82 -17.36
N VAL A 331 -10.07 17.74 -17.35
CA VAL A 331 -10.82 16.59 -16.82
C VAL A 331 -11.54 15.88 -17.95
N LEU A 332 -11.32 14.57 -18.09
CA LEU A 332 -12.04 13.71 -19.04
C LEU A 332 -12.49 12.41 -18.36
N ALA A 333 -13.56 11.81 -18.86
CA ALA A 333 -14.04 10.54 -18.34
C ALA A 333 -13.26 9.36 -18.93
N HIS A 334 -13.15 8.24 -18.20
CA HIS A 334 -12.54 7.01 -18.74
C HIS A 334 -13.23 6.51 -20.02
N THR A 335 -14.52 6.81 -20.19
CA THR A 335 -15.32 6.42 -21.36
C THR A 335 -15.11 7.32 -22.57
N ASP A 336 -14.45 8.45 -22.40
CA ASP A 336 -14.18 9.44 -23.46
C ASP A 336 -12.95 9.06 -24.28
N LEU A 337 -12.09 8.19 -23.76
CA LEU A 337 -10.95 7.61 -24.48
C LEU A 337 -11.42 6.82 -25.71
N GLY A 338 -10.94 7.21 -26.89
CA GLY A 338 -11.29 6.57 -28.15
C GLY A 338 -12.66 6.95 -28.72
N ARG A 339 -13.28 8.04 -28.25
CA ARG A 339 -14.48 8.61 -28.90
C ARG A 339 -14.12 9.63 -29.98
N ASP A 340 -14.85 9.59 -31.08
CA ASP A 340 -14.63 10.46 -32.26
C ASP A 340 -14.77 11.96 -31.95
N VAL A 341 -15.55 12.31 -30.92
CA VAL A 341 -15.73 13.70 -30.44
C VAL A 341 -14.40 14.36 -30.03
N TYR A 342 -13.37 13.58 -29.73
CA TYR A 342 -12.06 14.06 -29.30
C TYR A 342 -10.95 13.78 -30.34
N GLU A 343 -11.29 13.62 -31.62
CA GLU A 343 -10.31 13.40 -32.71
C GLU A 343 -9.28 14.52 -32.83
N THR A 344 -9.69 15.78 -32.62
CA THR A 344 -8.81 16.95 -32.68
C THR A 344 -8.04 17.20 -31.37
N HIS A 345 -8.29 16.41 -30.33
CA HIS A 345 -7.65 16.58 -29.04
C HIS A 345 -6.19 16.09 -29.09
N ASN A 346 -5.24 16.91 -28.62
CA ASN A 346 -3.84 16.53 -28.59
C ASN A 346 -3.52 15.75 -27.31
N TRP A 347 -3.68 14.43 -27.38
CA TRP A 347 -3.53 13.50 -26.27
C TRP A 347 -2.09 13.36 -25.76
N GLY A 348 -1.07 13.65 -26.57
CA GLY A 348 0.34 13.48 -26.22
C GLY A 348 1.02 14.70 -25.59
N ASN A 349 0.26 15.73 -25.22
CA ASN A 349 0.81 17.02 -24.77
C ASN A 349 0.50 17.32 -23.29
N TYR A 350 0.57 16.28 -22.46
CA TYR A 350 0.36 16.34 -21.02
C TYR A 350 1.61 15.86 -20.29
N ASP A 351 2.15 16.65 -19.37
CA ASP A 351 3.32 16.30 -18.58
C ASP A 351 2.97 15.33 -17.44
N LEU A 352 1.73 15.39 -16.93
CA LEU A 352 1.21 14.50 -15.90
C LEU A 352 -0.20 14.00 -16.28
N VAL A 353 -0.40 12.70 -16.18
CA VAL A 353 -1.71 12.05 -16.27
C VAL A 353 -2.08 11.45 -14.92
N VAL A 354 -3.16 11.95 -14.32
CA VAL A 354 -3.75 11.43 -13.10
C VAL A 354 -4.91 10.52 -13.46
N ILE A 355 -4.85 9.25 -13.04
CA ILE A 355 -5.91 8.27 -13.29
C ILE A 355 -6.58 7.92 -11.98
N ASP A 356 -7.76 8.47 -11.77
CA ASP A 356 -8.63 8.14 -10.63
C ASP A 356 -9.33 6.80 -10.88
N GLU A 357 -9.48 6.00 -9.83
CA GLU A 357 -9.95 4.60 -9.90
C GLU A 357 -9.23 3.79 -11.00
N SER A 358 -7.88 3.78 -10.93
CA SER A 358 -6.97 3.15 -11.91
C SER A 358 -7.23 1.66 -12.14
N HIS A 359 -7.93 1.00 -11.21
CA HIS A 359 -8.36 -0.39 -11.33
C HIS A 359 -9.22 -0.67 -12.59
N ASN A 360 -9.84 0.36 -13.17
CA ASN A 360 -10.57 0.28 -14.45
C ASN A 360 -9.67 0.00 -15.66
N PHE A 361 -8.37 0.24 -15.54
CA PHE A 361 -7.35 0.00 -16.58
C PHE A 361 -6.51 -1.25 -16.32
N ARG A 362 -6.97 -2.16 -15.46
CA ARG A 362 -6.23 -3.40 -15.14
C ARG A 362 -6.14 -4.41 -16.29
N ASN A 363 -7.04 -4.35 -17.27
CA ASN A 363 -7.07 -5.32 -18.37
C ASN A 363 -6.32 -4.78 -19.60
N ASN A 364 -5.21 -5.41 -19.94
CA ASN A 364 -4.35 -5.05 -21.07
C ASN A 364 -4.74 -5.73 -22.40
N ALA A 365 -6.00 -6.17 -22.53
CA ALA A 365 -6.50 -6.77 -23.76
C ALA A 365 -6.29 -5.80 -24.94
N ARG A 366 -5.71 -6.30 -26.04
CA ARG A 366 -5.52 -5.53 -27.27
C ARG A 366 -6.82 -5.42 -28.05
N GLY A 367 -6.97 -4.30 -28.75
CA GLY A 367 -8.08 -4.05 -29.66
C GLY A 367 -8.15 -5.08 -30.76
N LYS A 368 -9.37 -5.36 -31.22
CA LYS A 368 -9.61 -6.34 -32.29
C LYS A 368 -9.89 -5.62 -33.61
N THR A 369 -9.41 -6.22 -34.69
CA THR A 369 -9.87 -5.89 -36.04
C THR A 369 -11.29 -6.43 -36.20
N GLN A 370 -12.23 -5.55 -36.51
CA GLN A 370 -13.61 -5.90 -36.85
C GLN A 370 -13.66 -6.48 -38.28
N ASP A 371 -14.78 -7.11 -38.61
CA ASP A 371 -14.98 -7.76 -39.92
C ASP A 371 -14.93 -6.77 -41.11
N ASP A 372 -15.09 -5.47 -40.83
CA ASP A 372 -14.95 -4.34 -41.78
C ASP A 372 -13.50 -3.86 -41.99
N GLY A 373 -12.52 -4.50 -41.35
CA GLY A 373 -11.10 -4.11 -41.38
C GLY A 373 -10.72 -2.98 -40.42
N THR A 374 -11.67 -2.40 -39.67
CA THR A 374 -11.39 -1.34 -38.68
C THR A 374 -10.90 -1.95 -37.36
N ARG A 375 -9.79 -1.42 -36.82
CA ARG A 375 -9.26 -1.87 -35.53
C ARG A 375 -9.90 -1.08 -34.39
N LYS A 376 -10.78 -1.72 -33.63
CA LYS A 376 -11.38 -1.13 -32.43
C LYS A 376 -10.38 -1.25 -31.28
N THR A 377 -9.72 -0.15 -30.96
CA THR A 377 -8.75 -0.06 -29.86
C THR A 377 -9.44 -0.19 -28.50
N THR A 378 -8.78 -0.85 -27.55
CA THR A 378 -9.27 -0.86 -26.16
C THR A 378 -8.89 0.44 -25.44
N ARG A 379 -9.58 0.76 -24.34
CA ARG A 379 -9.25 1.94 -23.52
C ARG A 379 -7.81 1.92 -23.01
N TYR A 380 -7.31 0.74 -22.62
CA TYR A 380 -5.93 0.55 -22.19
C TYR A 380 -4.93 0.83 -23.32
N GLU A 381 -5.19 0.24 -24.49
CA GLU A 381 -4.35 0.43 -25.68
C GLU A 381 -4.35 1.89 -26.14
N PHE A 382 -5.51 2.55 -26.16
CA PHE A 382 -5.61 3.97 -26.48
C PHE A 382 -4.80 4.83 -25.51
N LEU A 383 -4.96 4.62 -24.19
CA LEU A 383 -4.20 5.34 -23.17
C LEU A 383 -2.69 5.13 -23.36
N MET A 384 -2.25 3.89 -23.53
CA MET A 384 -0.83 3.57 -23.69
C MET A 384 -0.23 4.18 -24.95
N GLU A 385 -0.87 3.99 -26.11
CA GLU A 385 -0.30 4.39 -27.40
C GLU A 385 -0.48 5.89 -27.69
N ARG A 386 -1.65 6.46 -27.38
CA ARG A 386 -2.02 7.83 -27.78
C ARG A 386 -1.80 8.88 -26.71
N VAL A 387 -1.69 8.49 -25.45
CA VAL A 387 -1.50 9.44 -24.34
C VAL A 387 -0.09 9.31 -23.77
N LEU A 388 0.34 8.09 -23.44
CA LEU A 388 1.58 7.89 -22.67
C LEU A 388 2.84 7.81 -23.53
N ARG A 389 2.77 7.15 -24.70
CA ARG A 389 3.95 6.92 -25.57
C ARG A 389 4.15 7.99 -26.65
N THR A 390 3.18 8.86 -26.86
CA THR A 390 3.21 9.85 -27.94
C THR A 390 3.37 11.26 -27.38
N GLY A 391 4.24 12.07 -27.99
CA GLY A 391 4.45 13.46 -27.63
C GLY A 391 5.50 13.66 -26.54
N VAL A 392 5.13 14.32 -25.43
CA VAL A 392 6.05 14.69 -24.34
C VAL A 392 6.26 13.55 -23.34
N ASP A 393 7.33 13.64 -22.55
CA ASP A 393 7.62 12.68 -21.47
C ASP A 393 6.56 12.74 -20.36
N THR A 394 5.51 11.95 -20.56
CA THR A 394 4.30 11.93 -19.74
C THR A 394 4.51 11.09 -18.48
N LYS A 395 4.31 11.71 -17.33
CA LYS A 395 4.35 11.07 -16.00
C LYS A 395 2.97 10.59 -15.58
N VAL A 396 2.90 9.57 -14.73
CA VAL A 396 1.62 8.93 -14.36
C VAL A 396 1.40 8.87 -12.86
N LEU A 397 0.26 9.40 -12.38
CA LEU A 397 -0.22 9.21 -11.02
C LEU A 397 -1.47 8.32 -11.03
N LEU A 398 -1.42 7.18 -10.36
CA LEU A 398 -2.53 6.23 -10.27
C LEU A 398 -3.17 6.30 -8.87
N LEU A 399 -4.48 6.52 -8.80
CA LEU A 399 -5.23 6.51 -7.55
C LEU A 399 -6.11 5.26 -7.50
N SER A 400 -5.97 4.46 -6.44
CA SER A 400 -6.85 3.30 -6.23
C SER A 400 -6.89 2.91 -4.76
N ALA A 401 -8.08 2.68 -4.21
CA ALA A 401 -8.17 2.08 -2.87
C ALA A 401 -7.88 0.55 -2.88
N THR A 402 -7.92 -0.07 -4.08
CA THR A 402 -7.76 -1.51 -4.28
C THR A 402 -6.87 -1.77 -5.50
N PRO A 403 -5.56 -1.52 -5.41
CA PRO A 403 -4.64 -1.71 -6.53
C PRO A 403 -4.54 -3.17 -6.98
N VAL A 404 -4.87 -4.13 -6.10
CA VAL A 404 -5.01 -5.56 -6.39
C VAL A 404 -6.46 -5.96 -6.08
N ASN A 405 -7.19 -6.48 -7.08
CA ASN A 405 -8.57 -6.92 -6.87
C ASN A 405 -8.66 -8.45 -6.88
N ASN A 406 -8.11 -9.10 -7.92
CA ASN A 406 -8.18 -10.56 -8.07
C ASN A 406 -6.80 -11.24 -8.26
N SER A 407 -5.82 -10.55 -8.84
CA SER A 407 -4.49 -11.14 -9.14
C SER A 407 -3.40 -10.08 -9.18
N LEU A 408 -2.16 -10.47 -8.86
CA LEU A 408 -0.97 -9.64 -9.05
C LEU A 408 -0.75 -9.24 -10.52
N LYS A 409 -1.41 -9.91 -11.48
CA LYS A 409 -1.46 -9.47 -12.88
C LYS A 409 -2.06 -8.07 -13.04
N ASP A 410 -3.03 -7.69 -12.21
CA ASP A 410 -3.65 -6.37 -12.23
C ASP A 410 -2.64 -5.27 -11.85
N LEU A 411 -1.81 -5.55 -10.84
CA LEU A 411 -0.76 -4.65 -10.39
C LEU A 411 0.37 -4.55 -11.43
N ARG A 412 0.72 -5.65 -12.09
CA ARG A 412 1.70 -5.64 -13.18
C ARG A 412 1.28 -4.67 -14.28
N ASN A 413 0.02 -4.73 -14.70
CA ASN A 413 -0.46 -3.86 -15.77
C ASN A 413 -0.47 -2.37 -15.34
N GLN A 414 -0.67 -2.07 -14.06
CA GLN A 414 -0.50 -0.71 -13.54
C GLN A 414 0.97 -0.25 -13.53
N PHE A 415 1.92 -1.12 -13.19
CA PHE A 415 3.35 -0.80 -13.32
C PHE A 415 3.75 -0.54 -14.77
N LEU A 416 3.18 -1.30 -15.72
CA LEU A 416 3.41 -1.05 -17.14
C LEU A 416 2.82 0.29 -17.61
N LEU A 417 1.77 0.83 -16.98
CA LEU A 417 1.33 2.21 -17.27
C LEU A 417 2.42 3.22 -16.89
N ILE A 418 3.08 3.02 -15.75
CA ILE A 418 4.17 3.90 -15.27
C ILE A 418 5.39 3.80 -16.19
N THR A 419 5.78 2.59 -16.59
CA THR A 419 6.95 2.37 -17.46
C THR A 419 6.65 2.47 -18.95
N GLN A 420 5.46 2.93 -19.33
CA GLN A 420 5.01 3.02 -20.72
C GLN A 420 5.20 1.70 -21.50
N ASP A 421 4.86 0.59 -20.84
CA ASP A 421 4.94 -0.80 -21.32
C ASP A 421 6.38 -1.25 -21.66
N GLN A 422 7.36 -0.64 -21.02
CA GLN A 422 8.76 -1.09 -20.97
C GLN A 422 8.97 -2.01 -19.76
N ASP A 423 9.12 -3.31 -20.01
CA ASP A 423 9.27 -4.32 -18.95
C ASP A 423 10.64 -4.27 -18.25
N THR A 424 11.66 -3.74 -18.91
CA THR A 424 13.05 -3.69 -18.46
C THR A 424 13.47 -2.31 -17.92
N ALA A 425 12.53 -1.37 -17.76
CA ALA A 425 12.82 0.03 -17.41
C ALA A 425 13.63 0.18 -16.11
N PHE A 426 13.46 -0.76 -15.16
CA PHE A 426 14.11 -0.72 -13.85
C PHE A 426 15.40 -1.55 -13.75
N HIS A 427 15.93 -2.03 -14.88
CA HIS A 427 17.15 -2.85 -14.89
C HIS A 427 18.38 -2.07 -14.43
N GLU A 428 18.53 -0.81 -14.87
CA GLU A 428 19.68 0.03 -14.51
C GLU A 428 19.50 0.73 -13.16
N SER A 429 18.29 1.24 -12.89
CA SER A 429 18.00 2.04 -11.68
C SER A 429 17.81 1.18 -10.42
N LEU A 430 17.03 0.10 -10.51
CA LEU A 430 16.67 -0.74 -9.35
C LEU A 430 17.28 -2.15 -9.39
N GLY A 431 17.98 -2.52 -10.48
CA GLY A 431 18.53 -3.86 -10.66
C GLY A 431 17.48 -4.92 -11.02
N ILE A 432 16.33 -4.51 -11.55
CA ILE A 432 15.20 -5.38 -11.84
C ILE A 432 15.19 -5.73 -13.32
N TYR A 433 15.53 -6.98 -13.65
CA TYR A 433 15.63 -7.44 -15.04
C TYR A 433 14.29 -7.39 -15.80
N SER A 434 13.19 -7.80 -15.16
CA SER A 434 11.87 -7.87 -15.79
C SER A 434 10.77 -7.73 -14.74
N ILE A 435 9.88 -6.76 -14.94
CA ILE A 435 8.69 -6.57 -14.11
C ILE A 435 7.77 -7.78 -14.24
N ALA A 436 7.54 -8.26 -15.47
CA ALA A 436 6.69 -9.40 -15.74
C ALA A 436 7.17 -10.68 -15.04
N GLN A 437 8.49 -10.94 -15.04
CA GLN A 437 9.05 -12.10 -14.35
C GLN A 437 8.93 -11.98 -12.83
N ALA A 438 9.23 -10.81 -12.26
CA ALA A 438 9.07 -10.55 -10.83
C ALA A 438 7.63 -10.79 -10.37
N MET A 439 6.66 -10.27 -11.12
CA MET A 439 5.23 -10.44 -10.84
C MET A 439 4.76 -11.88 -11.04
N LYS A 440 5.29 -12.60 -12.04
CA LYS A 440 4.98 -14.02 -12.28
C LYS A 440 5.50 -14.90 -11.14
N ASN A 441 6.71 -14.66 -10.66
CA ASN A 441 7.28 -15.37 -9.53
C ASN A 441 6.44 -15.13 -8.26
N ALA A 442 6.11 -13.86 -7.98
CA ALA A 442 5.25 -13.49 -6.85
C ALA A 442 3.87 -14.15 -6.93
N GLN A 443 3.23 -14.15 -8.11
CA GLN A 443 1.92 -14.80 -8.32
C GLN A 443 2.01 -16.32 -8.13
N THR A 444 3.10 -16.95 -8.57
CA THR A 444 3.30 -18.39 -8.39
C THR A 444 3.38 -18.75 -6.90
N ASN A 445 4.17 -17.98 -6.14
CA ASN A 445 4.32 -18.18 -4.70
C ASN A 445 3.02 -17.87 -3.94
N PHE A 446 2.28 -16.84 -4.37
CA PHE A 446 0.94 -16.54 -3.85
C PHE A 446 -0.05 -17.68 -4.09
N THR A 447 -0.07 -18.24 -5.31
CA THR A 447 -0.98 -19.33 -5.68
C THR A 447 -0.66 -20.60 -4.88
N GLN A 448 0.63 -20.92 -4.69
CA GLN A 448 1.04 -22.05 -3.85
C GLN A 448 0.69 -21.84 -2.37
N TRP A 449 0.78 -20.60 -1.89
CA TRP A 449 0.40 -20.24 -0.53
C TRP A 449 -1.12 -20.28 -0.31
N ALA A 450 -1.91 -19.89 -1.31
CA ALA A 450 -3.38 -19.87 -1.26
C ALA A 450 -4.00 -21.28 -1.35
N ASP A 451 -3.32 -22.22 -2.00
CA ASP A 451 -3.73 -23.63 -2.13
C ASP A 451 -3.88 -24.29 -0.75
N PRO A 452 -5.12 -24.59 -0.31
CA PRO A 452 -5.37 -25.15 1.01
C PRO A 452 -4.82 -26.58 1.18
N LYS A 453 -4.52 -27.31 0.09
CA LYS A 453 -3.86 -28.63 0.17
C LYS A 453 -2.38 -28.51 0.52
N LYS A 454 -1.72 -27.45 0.04
CA LYS A 454 -0.29 -27.19 0.27
C LYS A 454 -0.04 -26.37 1.53
N ASN A 455 -1.00 -25.52 1.92
CA ASN A 455 -0.86 -24.64 3.07
C ASN A 455 -2.16 -24.55 3.89
N PRO A 456 -2.44 -25.56 4.75
CA PRO A 456 -3.68 -25.64 5.51
C PRO A 456 -3.86 -24.50 6.54
N GLU A 457 -2.78 -23.86 6.98
CA GLU A 457 -2.83 -22.77 7.96
C GLU A 457 -2.82 -21.35 7.34
N ARG A 458 -2.56 -21.21 6.02
CA ARG A 458 -2.50 -19.92 5.29
C ARG A 458 -1.81 -18.76 6.02
N LYS A 459 -0.71 -19.02 6.74
CA LYS A 459 -0.02 -17.97 7.49
C LYS A 459 0.65 -16.96 6.53
N VAL A 460 0.29 -15.68 6.60
CA VAL A 460 0.87 -14.57 5.80
C VAL A 460 2.40 -14.54 5.86
N ARG A 461 2.98 -14.87 7.02
CA ARG A 461 4.43 -14.97 7.20
C ARG A 461 5.12 -15.88 6.19
N ARG A 462 4.52 -17.03 5.85
CA ARG A 462 5.11 -17.97 4.87
C ARG A 462 5.12 -17.39 3.46
N LEU A 463 4.12 -16.57 3.12
CA LEU A 463 4.07 -15.88 1.85
C LEU A 463 5.17 -14.82 1.77
N LEU A 464 5.31 -13.98 2.81
CA LEU A 464 6.37 -12.97 2.87
C LEU A 464 7.77 -13.60 2.76
N ASP A 465 7.98 -14.78 3.36
CA ASP A 465 9.25 -15.52 3.27
C ASP A 465 9.52 -16.10 1.88
N ALA A 466 8.47 -16.40 1.13
CA ALA A 466 8.55 -16.94 -0.22
C ALA A 466 8.63 -15.86 -1.31
N LEU A 467 8.25 -14.62 -1.00
CA LEU A 467 8.26 -13.52 -1.97
C LEU A 467 9.68 -13.01 -2.19
N ASP A 468 10.03 -12.79 -3.46
CA ASP A 468 11.34 -12.30 -3.86
C ASP A 468 11.52 -10.82 -3.47
N SER A 469 12.75 -10.43 -3.11
CA SER A 469 13.11 -9.05 -2.75
C SER A 469 12.82 -8.06 -3.88
N THR A 470 12.88 -8.51 -5.13
CA THR A 470 12.51 -7.74 -6.33
C THR A 470 11.08 -7.21 -6.26
N PHE A 471 10.14 -8.02 -5.76
CA PHE A 471 8.74 -7.63 -5.63
C PHE A 471 8.55 -6.54 -4.57
N PHE A 472 9.21 -6.68 -3.41
CA PHE A 472 9.18 -5.66 -2.36
C PHE A 472 9.77 -4.33 -2.82
N LYS A 473 10.90 -4.36 -3.55
CA LYS A 473 11.51 -3.15 -4.12
C LYS A 473 10.58 -2.43 -5.08
N LEU A 474 9.88 -3.15 -5.96
CA LEU A 474 8.89 -2.54 -6.87
C LEU A 474 7.75 -1.85 -6.11
N LEU A 475 7.22 -2.52 -5.08
CA LEU A 475 6.16 -1.95 -4.25
C LEU A 475 6.62 -0.70 -3.51
N ASP A 476 7.77 -0.74 -2.85
CA ASP A 476 8.28 0.37 -2.05
C ASP A 476 8.61 1.60 -2.92
N GLU A 477 9.16 1.39 -4.12
CA GLU A 477 9.57 2.48 -5.02
C GLU A 477 8.41 3.07 -5.83
N LEU A 478 7.38 2.29 -6.17
CA LEU A 478 6.29 2.74 -7.04
C LEU A 478 4.97 3.00 -6.32
N THR A 479 4.79 2.51 -5.09
CA THR A 479 3.51 2.61 -4.38
C THR A 479 3.63 3.36 -3.06
N ILE A 480 2.56 4.06 -2.67
CA ILE A 480 2.35 4.63 -1.34
C ILE A 480 1.04 4.04 -0.85
N ALA A 481 1.09 3.26 0.23
CA ALA A 481 -0.07 2.56 0.76
C ALA A 481 -0.15 2.76 2.27
N ARG A 482 -1.15 3.50 2.73
CA ARG A 482 -1.41 3.68 4.16
C ARG A 482 -2.76 3.13 4.55
N SER A 483 -2.75 2.42 5.68
CA SER A 483 -3.95 1.93 6.35
C SER A 483 -4.47 2.93 7.37
N ARG A 484 -5.75 2.78 7.72
CA ARG A 484 -6.36 3.55 8.81
C ARG A 484 -5.64 3.27 10.13
N ARG A 485 -5.38 1.99 10.39
CA ARG A 485 -4.65 1.54 11.58
C ARG A 485 -3.24 2.12 11.64
N HIS A 486 -2.54 2.15 10.50
CA HIS A 486 -1.25 2.83 10.37
C HIS A 486 -1.38 4.30 10.76
N ILE A 487 -2.30 5.06 10.17
CA ILE A 487 -2.41 6.49 10.45
C ILE A 487 -2.62 6.76 11.94
N ILE A 488 -3.55 6.04 12.58
CA ILE A 488 -3.82 6.16 14.02
C ILE A 488 -2.55 5.84 14.84
N SER A 489 -1.81 4.79 14.48
CA SER A 489 -0.65 4.36 15.28
C SER A 489 0.62 5.22 15.10
N TYR A 490 0.79 5.90 13.97
CA TYR A 490 2.04 6.60 13.63
C TYR A 490 1.92 8.12 13.62
N TYR A 491 0.75 8.68 13.33
CA TYR A 491 0.52 10.12 13.32
C TYR A 491 -0.24 10.61 14.57
N GLY A 492 -0.88 9.70 15.31
CA GLY A 492 -1.72 10.04 16.45
C GLY A 492 -3.03 10.72 16.03
N THR A 493 -3.88 11.06 17.01
CA THR A 493 -5.21 11.65 16.75
C THR A 493 -5.36 13.09 17.21
N THR A 494 -4.34 13.64 17.87
CA THR A 494 -4.38 14.96 18.53
C THR A 494 -4.59 16.15 17.59
N THR A 495 -4.16 16.07 16.32
CA THR A 495 -4.32 17.15 15.33
C THR A 495 -5.35 16.84 14.23
N MET A 496 -5.75 15.58 14.05
CA MET A 496 -6.51 15.13 12.87
C MET A 496 -7.99 14.81 13.14
N GLY A 497 -8.37 14.68 14.42
CA GLY A 497 -9.68 14.14 14.81
C GLY A 497 -9.74 12.60 14.69
N ASP A 498 -10.59 11.97 15.51
CA ASP A 498 -10.72 10.52 15.55
C ASP A 498 -11.56 9.98 14.38
N PHE A 499 -11.26 8.76 13.94
CA PHE A 499 -12.24 7.99 13.16
C PHE A 499 -13.44 7.63 14.03
N PRO A 500 -14.67 7.64 13.48
CA PRO A 500 -15.84 7.22 14.23
C PRO A 500 -15.75 5.73 14.61
N LYS A 501 -16.23 5.38 15.81
CA LYS A 501 -16.34 3.99 16.23
C LYS A 501 -17.42 3.28 15.40
N ARG A 502 -17.04 2.18 14.75
CA ARG A 502 -17.97 1.31 14.02
C ARG A 502 -18.79 0.47 14.99
N LEU A 503 -20.11 0.58 14.91
CA LEU A 503 -21.01 -0.35 15.60
C LEU A 503 -21.11 -1.66 14.81
N LYS A 504 -21.55 -2.73 15.48
CA LYS A 504 -21.79 -4.02 14.82
C LYS A 504 -22.85 -3.84 13.73
N PRO A 505 -22.67 -4.39 12.51
CA PRO A 505 -23.67 -4.29 11.47
C PRO A 505 -25.02 -4.84 11.94
N LYS A 506 -26.12 -4.19 11.56
CA LYS A 506 -27.47 -4.73 11.71
C LYS A 506 -27.81 -5.51 10.44
N ALA A 507 -27.79 -6.84 10.52
CA ALA A 507 -28.24 -7.71 9.44
C ALA A 507 -29.74 -7.97 9.58
N LEU A 508 -30.53 -7.55 8.60
CA LEU A 508 -31.99 -7.63 8.61
C LEU A 508 -32.50 -8.43 7.43
N ASN A 509 -33.43 -9.33 7.70
CA ASN A 509 -33.95 -10.27 6.71
C ASN A 509 -35.49 -10.22 6.73
N PRO A 510 -36.11 -9.06 6.39
CA PRO A 510 -37.56 -8.95 6.39
C PRO A 510 -38.16 -9.85 5.31
N THR A 511 -39.37 -10.34 5.54
CA THR A 511 -40.14 -11.04 4.50
C THR A 511 -40.49 -10.09 3.34
N THR A 512 -40.85 -10.64 2.20
CA THR A 512 -41.23 -9.87 1.00
C THR A 512 -42.65 -9.26 1.11
N ASP A 513 -43.57 -9.95 1.77
CA ASP A 513 -44.96 -9.54 1.98
C ASP A 513 -45.37 -9.80 3.42
N ILE A 514 -45.95 -8.79 4.09
CA ILE A 514 -46.45 -8.90 5.47
C ILE A 514 -47.54 -9.96 5.57
N LYS A 515 -48.38 -10.09 4.53
CA LYS A 515 -49.50 -11.04 4.52
C LYS A 515 -49.10 -12.44 4.06
N GLY A 516 -47.86 -12.64 3.61
CA GLY A 516 -47.31 -13.94 3.23
C GLY A 516 -47.93 -14.60 1.98
N TYR A 517 -48.61 -13.84 1.11
CA TYR A 517 -49.16 -14.38 -0.15
C TYR A 517 -48.13 -14.43 -1.27
N PHE A 518 -47.16 -13.53 -1.25
CA PHE A 518 -46.05 -13.55 -2.19
C PHE A 518 -45.07 -14.66 -1.80
N PRO A 519 -44.64 -15.55 -2.73
CA PRO A 519 -43.79 -16.67 -2.37
C PRO A 519 -42.42 -16.20 -1.86
N SER A 520 -41.74 -17.08 -1.12
CA SER A 520 -40.41 -16.75 -0.59
C SER A 520 -39.38 -16.61 -1.71
N TYR A 521 -38.25 -15.99 -1.39
CA TYR A 521 -37.12 -15.87 -2.31
C TYR A 521 -36.69 -17.25 -2.85
N ASP A 522 -36.63 -18.26 -1.98
CA ASP A 522 -36.21 -19.62 -2.33
C ASP A 522 -37.22 -20.30 -3.25
N ASP A 523 -38.52 -20.13 -3.01
CA ASP A 523 -39.59 -20.69 -3.85
C ASP A 523 -39.58 -20.07 -5.25
N LEU A 524 -39.41 -18.74 -5.33
CA LEU A 524 -39.32 -18.04 -6.61
C LEU A 524 -38.06 -18.41 -7.36
N HIS A 525 -36.94 -18.62 -6.66
CA HIS A 525 -35.72 -19.13 -7.27
C HIS A 525 -35.92 -20.53 -7.87
N ALA A 526 -36.61 -21.44 -7.17
CA ALA A 526 -36.95 -22.75 -7.71
C ALA A 526 -37.84 -22.61 -8.96
N ALA A 527 -38.91 -21.81 -8.90
CA ALA A 527 -39.81 -21.60 -10.03
C ALA A 527 -39.10 -20.98 -11.25
N ILE A 528 -38.35 -19.89 -11.07
CA ILE A 528 -37.62 -19.19 -12.15
C ILE A 528 -36.54 -20.08 -12.77
N SER A 529 -35.97 -21.00 -12.00
CA SER A 529 -34.96 -21.95 -12.49
C SER A 529 -35.52 -22.97 -13.48
N GLU A 530 -36.82 -23.27 -13.39
CA GLU A 530 -37.52 -24.18 -14.30
C GLU A 530 -37.99 -23.50 -15.60
N TYR A 531 -38.07 -22.16 -15.63
CA TYR A 531 -38.58 -21.43 -16.78
C TYR A 531 -37.66 -21.54 -18.00
N LYS A 532 -38.21 -21.89 -19.16
CA LYS A 532 -37.42 -22.12 -20.37
C LYS A 532 -36.86 -20.79 -20.91
N LEU A 533 -37.60 -19.70 -20.75
CA LEU A 533 -37.25 -18.36 -21.22
C LEU A 533 -36.83 -18.36 -22.70
N SER A 534 -37.66 -18.99 -23.53
CA SER A 534 -37.46 -19.28 -24.95
C SER A 534 -37.27 -18.03 -25.81
N ILE A 535 -37.63 -16.85 -25.30
CA ILE A 535 -37.36 -15.57 -25.93
C ILE A 535 -35.85 -15.28 -26.12
N PHE A 536 -34.99 -15.82 -25.25
CA PHE A 536 -33.53 -15.60 -25.32
C PHE A 536 -32.78 -16.70 -26.06
N ASN A 537 -33.46 -17.73 -26.56
CA ASN A 537 -32.85 -18.88 -27.23
C ASN A 537 -33.61 -19.28 -28.52
N PRO A 538 -33.68 -18.40 -29.53
CA PRO A 538 -34.31 -18.72 -30.80
C PRO A 538 -33.55 -19.83 -31.57
N SER A 539 -32.24 -19.99 -31.37
CA SER A 539 -31.44 -20.97 -32.11
C SER A 539 -31.78 -22.43 -31.77
N ALA A 540 -32.33 -22.69 -30.58
CA ALA A 540 -32.85 -24.00 -30.18
C ALA A 540 -34.04 -24.47 -31.04
N TYR A 541 -34.74 -23.53 -31.70
CA TYR A 541 -35.91 -23.82 -32.53
C TYR A 541 -35.59 -23.86 -34.02
N LEU A 542 -34.32 -23.87 -34.41
CA LEU A 542 -33.95 -24.00 -35.83
C LEU A 542 -34.33 -25.39 -36.36
N GLN A 543 -34.92 -25.44 -37.55
CA GLN A 543 -35.24 -26.71 -38.22
C GLN A 543 -33.96 -27.43 -38.63
N ASP A 544 -33.90 -28.73 -38.39
CA ASP A 544 -32.71 -29.57 -38.64
C ASP A 544 -32.26 -29.53 -40.11
N THR A 545 -33.22 -29.39 -41.04
CA THR A 545 -32.99 -29.23 -42.48
C THR A 545 -32.26 -27.93 -42.86
N HIS A 546 -32.36 -26.90 -42.03
CA HIS A 546 -31.80 -25.57 -42.29
C HIS A 546 -30.53 -25.27 -41.47
N VAL A 547 -30.13 -26.15 -40.56
CA VAL A 547 -28.91 -25.99 -39.74
C VAL A 547 -27.66 -25.77 -40.62
N ASN A 548 -27.51 -26.57 -41.68
CA ASN A 548 -26.40 -26.47 -42.63
C ASN A 548 -26.42 -25.16 -43.45
N ARG A 549 -27.55 -24.46 -43.55
CA ARG A 549 -27.64 -23.16 -44.24
C ARG A 549 -26.97 -22.03 -43.44
N TYR A 550 -26.93 -22.20 -42.12
CA TYR A 550 -26.29 -21.28 -41.17
C TYR A 550 -24.89 -21.76 -40.76
N ILE A 551 -24.49 -22.95 -41.18
CA ILE A 551 -23.17 -23.56 -40.98
C ILE A 551 -22.62 -23.98 -42.34
N LYS A 552 -22.03 -23.03 -43.09
CA LYS A 552 -21.46 -23.30 -44.43
C LYS A 552 -19.97 -23.66 -44.38
N ASP A 553 -19.26 -23.30 -43.32
CA ASP A 553 -17.83 -23.56 -43.12
C ASP A 553 -17.46 -23.71 -41.62
N GLY A 554 -16.19 -24.03 -41.34
CA GLY A 554 -15.69 -24.19 -39.96
C GLY A 554 -15.82 -22.93 -39.10
N THR A 555 -15.77 -21.75 -39.72
CA THR A 555 -15.94 -20.44 -39.05
C THR A 555 -17.39 -20.22 -38.61
N GLN A 556 -18.35 -20.55 -39.46
CA GLN A 556 -19.78 -20.47 -39.16
C GLN A 556 -20.21 -21.56 -38.16
N LEU A 557 -19.58 -22.74 -38.18
CA LEU A 557 -19.78 -23.76 -37.13
C LEU A 557 -19.35 -23.23 -35.76
N ALA A 558 -18.19 -22.57 -35.68
CA ALA A 558 -17.72 -21.93 -34.46
C ALA A 558 -18.66 -20.80 -34.01
N LEU A 559 -19.13 -19.96 -34.93
CA LEU A 559 -20.11 -18.89 -34.64
C LEU A 559 -21.46 -19.43 -34.14
N PHE A 560 -21.97 -20.50 -34.76
CA PHE A 560 -23.23 -21.13 -34.38
C PHE A 560 -23.15 -21.81 -33.00
N ASN A 561 -22.07 -22.53 -32.72
CA ASN A 561 -21.84 -23.12 -31.39
C ASN A 561 -21.63 -22.04 -30.31
N ASN A 562 -20.91 -20.97 -30.65
CA ASN A 562 -20.78 -19.81 -29.77
C ASN A 562 -22.13 -19.13 -29.50
N GLN A 563 -23.01 -19.05 -30.50
CA GLN A 563 -24.34 -18.47 -30.35
C GLN A 563 -25.24 -19.31 -29.44
N LYS A 564 -25.30 -20.64 -29.61
CA LYS A 564 -26.05 -21.55 -28.71
C LYS A 564 -25.60 -21.43 -27.26
N ASN A 565 -24.27 -21.42 -27.05
CA ASN A 565 -23.70 -21.22 -25.72
C ASN A 565 -24.11 -19.85 -25.16
N ARG A 566 -23.94 -18.77 -25.94
CA ARG A 566 -24.30 -17.40 -25.56
C ARG A 566 -25.78 -17.25 -25.17
N GLU A 567 -26.70 -17.89 -25.88
CA GLU A 567 -28.14 -17.87 -25.58
C GLU A 567 -28.46 -18.60 -24.27
N SER A 568 -27.88 -19.78 -24.04
CA SER A 568 -27.98 -20.49 -22.75
C SER A 568 -27.47 -19.65 -21.58
N TYR A 569 -26.37 -18.93 -21.79
CA TYR A 569 -25.83 -18.03 -20.79
C TYR A 569 -26.68 -16.77 -20.57
N LEU A 570 -27.27 -16.20 -21.62
CA LEU A 570 -28.23 -15.09 -21.51
C LEU A 570 -29.43 -15.49 -20.65
N ILE A 571 -29.96 -16.70 -20.82
CA ILE A 571 -31.03 -17.24 -19.97
C ILE A 571 -30.57 -17.26 -18.50
N GLY A 572 -29.38 -17.81 -18.22
CA GLY A 572 -28.81 -17.82 -16.87
C GLY A 572 -28.66 -16.42 -16.27
N MET A 573 -28.18 -15.45 -17.06
CA MET A 573 -28.04 -14.06 -16.64
C MET A 573 -29.40 -13.40 -16.35
N MET A 574 -30.41 -13.64 -17.17
CA MET A 574 -31.75 -13.07 -16.98
C MET A 574 -32.41 -13.62 -15.71
N ARG A 575 -32.27 -14.93 -15.43
CA ARG A 575 -32.75 -15.53 -14.18
C ARG A 575 -32.13 -14.86 -12.95
N VAL A 576 -30.82 -14.65 -12.97
CA VAL A 576 -30.12 -13.96 -11.87
C VAL A 576 -30.53 -12.49 -11.77
N ASN A 577 -30.71 -11.80 -12.90
CA ASN A 577 -31.16 -10.41 -12.90
C ASN A 577 -32.53 -10.27 -12.24
N TYR A 578 -33.47 -11.16 -12.56
CA TYR A 578 -34.78 -11.21 -11.89
C TYR A 578 -34.64 -11.40 -10.39
N LEU A 579 -33.84 -12.38 -9.95
CA LEU A 579 -33.63 -12.63 -8.52
C LEU A 579 -32.94 -11.46 -7.82
N LYS A 580 -32.03 -10.76 -8.50
CA LYS A 580 -31.40 -9.55 -7.98
C LYS A 580 -32.36 -8.39 -7.85
N ARG A 581 -33.22 -8.21 -8.84
CA ARG A 581 -34.27 -7.21 -8.78
C ARG A 581 -35.28 -7.54 -7.69
N LEU A 582 -35.58 -8.81 -7.45
CA LEU A 582 -36.43 -9.24 -6.35
C LEU A 582 -35.78 -8.96 -4.99
N GLU A 583 -34.50 -9.27 -4.84
CA GLU A 583 -33.71 -8.92 -3.65
C GLU A 583 -33.77 -7.41 -3.38
N SER A 584 -33.71 -6.57 -4.43
CA SER A 584 -33.83 -5.13 -4.31
C SER A 584 -35.22 -4.69 -3.87
N SER A 585 -36.25 -5.00 -4.65
CA SER A 585 -37.66 -4.74 -4.30
C SER A 585 -38.61 -5.58 -5.16
N VAL A 586 -39.77 -5.92 -4.61
CA VAL A 586 -40.83 -6.62 -5.36
C VAL A 586 -41.25 -5.79 -6.59
N HIS A 587 -41.33 -4.46 -6.46
CA HIS A 587 -41.63 -3.55 -7.57
C HIS A 587 -40.59 -3.60 -8.70
N SER A 588 -39.28 -3.53 -8.40
CA SER A 588 -38.26 -3.64 -9.45
C SER A 588 -38.27 -4.99 -10.17
N PHE A 589 -38.67 -6.05 -9.47
CA PHE A 589 -38.87 -7.36 -10.06
C PHE A 589 -40.10 -7.38 -10.98
N GLU A 590 -41.25 -6.89 -10.51
CA GLU A 590 -42.50 -6.72 -11.26
C GLU A 590 -42.27 -5.98 -12.58
N VAL A 591 -41.65 -4.79 -12.54
CA VAL A 591 -41.28 -4.01 -13.74
C VAL A 591 -40.42 -4.80 -14.72
N SER A 592 -39.52 -5.64 -14.21
CA SER A 592 -38.65 -6.46 -15.05
C SER A 592 -39.37 -7.61 -15.73
N ILE A 593 -40.30 -8.24 -15.02
CA ILE A 593 -41.14 -9.31 -15.54
C ILE A 593 -42.12 -8.73 -16.58
N ASP A 594 -42.76 -7.58 -16.30
CA ASP A 594 -43.63 -6.88 -17.26
C ASP A 594 -42.90 -6.57 -18.58
N ARG A 595 -41.68 -6.02 -18.49
CA ARG A 595 -40.84 -5.77 -19.68
C ARG A 595 -40.57 -7.03 -20.49
N THR A 596 -40.42 -8.19 -19.85
CA THR A 596 -40.21 -9.45 -20.55
C THR A 596 -41.50 -9.99 -21.14
N ILE A 597 -42.64 -9.87 -20.44
CA ILE A 597 -43.95 -10.22 -20.97
C ILE A 597 -44.23 -9.41 -22.24
N ARG A 598 -44.05 -8.08 -22.22
CA ARG A 598 -44.22 -7.24 -23.41
C ARG A 598 -43.33 -7.65 -24.58
N LYS A 599 -42.09 -8.07 -24.31
CA LYS A 599 -41.19 -8.58 -25.37
C LYS A 599 -41.67 -9.91 -25.94
N ILE A 600 -42.25 -10.78 -25.12
CA ILE A 600 -42.87 -12.03 -25.58
C ILE A 600 -44.09 -11.70 -26.43
N ASP A 601 -44.92 -10.75 -26.01
CA ASP A 601 -46.13 -10.33 -26.73
C ASP A 601 -45.79 -9.78 -28.11
N ASN A 602 -44.83 -8.85 -28.19
CA ASN A 602 -44.34 -8.32 -29.46
C ASN A 602 -43.78 -9.43 -30.38
N LEU A 603 -43.14 -10.45 -29.80
CA LEU A 603 -42.59 -11.57 -30.57
C LEU A 603 -43.68 -12.54 -31.05
N LEU A 604 -44.70 -12.80 -30.23
CA LEU A 604 -45.87 -13.58 -30.61
C LEU A 604 -46.64 -12.88 -31.74
N GLU A 605 -46.90 -11.58 -31.62
CA GLU A 605 -47.50 -10.76 -32.67
C GLU A 605 -46.69 -10.81 -33.97
N LYS A 606 -45.35 -10.74 -33.87
CA LYS A 606 -44.46 -10.88 -35.03
C LYS A 606 -44.58 -12.25 -35.71
N ILE A 607 -44.68 -13.32 -34.93
CA ILE A 607 -44.88 -14.69 -35.46
C ILE A 607 -46.27 -14.82 -36.09
N ASP A 608 -47.32 -14.31 -35.42
CA ASP A 608 -48.70 -14.31 -35.90
C ASP A 608 -48.83 -13.54 -37.23
N HIS A 609 -48.22 -12.36 -37.32
CA HIS A 609 -48.20 -11.55 -38.55
C HIS A 609 -47.49 -12.26 -39.71
N PHE A 610 -46.38 -12.94 -39.41
CA PHE A 610 -45.66 -13.73 -40.41
C PHE A 610 -46.47 -14.97 -40.86
N GLU A 611 -47.18 -15.63 -39.95
CA GLU A 611 -48.05 -16.77 -40.27
C GLU A 611 -49.29 -16.34 -41.08
N GLY A 612 -49.87 -15.17 -40.80
CA GLY A 612 -51.04 -14.62 -41.50
C GLY A 612 -50.75 -14.15 -42.93
N ASN A 613 -49.50 -13.75 -43.22
CA ASN A 613 -49.08 -13.24 -44.53
C ASN A 613 -48.00 -14.17 -45.16
N ILE A 614 -48.08 -15.47 -44.87
CA ILE A 614 -47.02 -16.41 -45.25
C ILE A 614 -46.81 -16.49 -46.77
N ASP A 615 -47.89 -16.42 -47.56
CA ASP A 615 -47.82 -16.51 -49.02
C ASP A 615 -47.18 -15.25 -49.64
N GLU A 616 -47.41 -14.08 -49.04
CA GLU A 616 -46.78 -12.82 -49.45
C GLU A 616 -45.30 -12.82 -49.09
N TYR A 617 -44.95 -13.20 -47.86
CA TYR A 617 -43.56 -13.19 -47.39
C TYR A 617 -42.67 -14.31 -47.93
N MET A 618 -43.27 -15.37 -48.46
CA MET A 618 -42.54 -16.46 -49.14
C MET A 618 -42.47 -16.24 -50.66
N SER A 619 -43.02 -15.14 -51.18
CA SER A 619 -42.99 -14.82 -52.61
C SER A 619 -41.56 -14.59 -53.12
N PRO A 620 -41.15 -15.21 -54.24
CA PRO A 620 -39.85 -14.96 -54.88
C PRO A 620 -39.65 -13.51 -55.35
N ASP A 621 -40.74 -12.73 -55.44
CA ASP A 621 -40.76 -11.37 -55.95
C ASP A 621 -40.81 -10.29 -54.84
N LEU A 622 -40.86 -10.70 -53.57
CA LEU A 622 -41.05 -9.81 -52.40
C LEU A 622 -40.06 -8.63 -52.35
N PHE A 623 -38.82 -8.85 -52.79
CA PHE A 623 -37.73 -7.86 -52.75
C PHE A 623 -37.44 -7.21 -54.11
N LYS A 624 -38.16 -7.57 -55.18
CA LYS A 624 -37.79 -7.15 -56.55
C LYS A 624 -38.14 -5.69 -56.88
N GLU A 625 -38.95 -5.02 -56.05
CA GLU A 625 -39.47 -3.66 -56.31
C GLU A 625 -39.32 -2.69 -55.11
N GLN A 626 -38.55 -3.05 -54.07
CA GLN A 626 -38.41 -2.24 -52.84
C GLN A 626 -37.13 -1.39 -52.84
N GLY A 627 -37.19 -0.20 -52.22
CA GLY A 627 -35.99 0.60 -51.94
C GLY A 627 -35.14 0.01 -50.79
N GLU A 628 -33.86 0.40 -50.67
CA GLU A 628 -32.94 -0.13 -49.64
C GLU A 628 -33.45 0.03 -48.20
N GLU A 629 -34.12 1.14 -47.88
CA GLU A 629 -34.73 1.37 -46.56
C GLU A 629 -35.93 0.46 -46.31
N GLU A 630 -36.78 0.25 -47.33
CA GLU A 630 -37.96 -0.60 -47.25
C GLU A 630 -37.60 -2.08 -47.15
N GLU A 631 -36.56 -2.51 -47.87
CA GLU A 631 -36.00 -3.87 -47.79
C GLU A 631 -35.42 -4.16 -46.39
N ALA A 632 -34.70 -3.18 -45.80
CA ALA A 632 -34.14 -3.33 -44.46
C ALA A 632 -35.25 -3.47 -43.40
N ASP A 633 -36.29 -2.64 -43.47
CA ASP A 633 -37.46 -2.72 -42.60
C ASP A 633 -38.20 -4.06 -42.76
N LEU A 634 -38.31 -4.57 -44.00
CA LEU A 634 -38.91 -5.87 -44.28
C LEU A 634 -38.08 -7.02 -43.70
N LEU A 635 -36.76 -6.99 -43.89
CA LEU A 635 -35.84 -7.98 -43.31
C LEU A 635 -35.89 -7.98 -41.78
N GLU A 636 -35.99 -6.81 -41.14
CA GLU A 636 -36.18 -6.73 -39.69
C GLU A 636 -37.47 -7.45 -39.27
N ARG A 637 -38.56 -7.32 -40.02
CA ARG A 637 -39.83 -8.00 -39.73
C ARG A 637 -39.77 -9.52 -39.93
N LEU A 638 -38.93 -10.02 -40.84
CA LEU A 638 -38.84 -11.46 -41.17
C LEU A 638 -37.77 -12.23 -40.37
N MET A 639 -36.90 -11.53 -39.62
CA MET A 639 -35.77 -12.14 -38.91
C MET A 639 -35.83 -11.97 -37.39
N VAL A 640 -35.18 -12.86 -36.66
CA VAL A 640 -35.01 -12.80 -35.20
C VAL A 640 -33.56 -13.01 -34.80
N GLY A 641 -33.13 -12.30 -33.76
CA GLY A 641 -31.72 -12.28 -33.31
C GLY A 641 -30.91 -11.16 -33.98
N LYS A 642 -30.01 -10.53 -33.22
CA LYS A 642 -29.20 -9.40 -33.70
C LYS A 642 -27.89 -9.83 -34.37
N LYS A 643 -27.12 -10.74 -33.75
CA LYS A 643 -25.78 -11.14 -34.23
C LYS A 643 -25.82 -12.24 -35.28
N LEU A 644 -26.71 -13.21 -35.08
CA LEU A 644 -27.02 -14.24 -36.06
C LEU A 644 -28.51 -14.10 -36.36
N PRO A 645 -28.89 -13.27 -37.36
CA PRO A 645 -30.29 -13.08 -37.69
C PRO A 645 -30.80 -14.36 -38.36
N ILE A 646 -31.76 -15.02 -37.71
CA ILE A 646 -32.40 -16.24 -38.18
C ILE A 646 -33.74 -15.86 -38.80
N ARG A 647 -34.02 -16.35 -40.00
CA ARG A 647 -35.30 -16.10 -40.64
C ARG A 647 -36.40 -16.91 -39.97
N LEU A 648 -37.56 -16.29 -39.76
CA LEU A 648 -38.71 -16.94 -39.14
C LEU A 648 -39.15 -18.20 -39.90
N GLU A 649 -38.99 -18.24 -41.23
CA GLU A 649 -39.28 -19.41 -42.08
C GLU A 649 -38.53 -20.67 -41.64
N HIS A 650 -37.28 -20.53 -41.17
CA HIS A 650 -36.40 -21.64 -40.85
C HIS A 650 -36.58 -22.17 -39.42
N LEU A 651 -37.46 -21.56 -38.63
CA LEU A 651 -37.72 -21.97 -37.25
C LEU A 651 -38.91 -22.95 -37.16
N LYS A 652 -38.88 -23.82 -36.15
CA LYS A 652 -40.00 -24.64 -35.67
C LYS A 652 -41.01 -23.73 -34.96
N ARG A 653 -41.62 -22.82 -35.72
CA ARG A 653 -42.49 -21.72 -35.25
C ARG A 653 -43.60 -22.18 -34.34
N LYS A 654 -44.27 -23.30 -34.65
CA LYS A 654 -45.34 -23.88 -33.83
C LYS A 654 -44.85 -24.24 -32.42
N GLU A 655 -43.77 -25.02 -32.33
CA GLU A 655 -43.15 -25.41 -31.05
C GLU A 655 -42.65 -24.18 -30.27
N TRP A 656 -42.02 -23.22 -30.96
CA TRP A 656 -41.52 -22.00 -30.33
C TRP A 656 -42.64 -21.14 -29.77
N LYS A 657 -43.74 -20.97 -30.52
CA LYS A 657 -44.93 -20.22 -30.13
C LYS A 657 -45.63 -20.86 -28.93
N GLU A 658 -45.71 -22.19 -28.87
CA GLU A 658 -46.25 -22.92 -27.71
C GLU A 658 -45.40 -22.68 -26.45
N ASP A 659 -44.08 -22.79 -26.56
CA ASP A 659 -43.18 -22.54 -25.44
C ASP A 659 -43.20 -21.06 -24.99
N LEU A 660 -43.25 -20.11 -25.93
CA LEU A 660 -43.39 -18.68 -25.62
C LEU A 660 -44.70 -18.38 -24.89
N LYS A 661 -45.82 -19.00 -25.30
CA LYS A 661 -47.11 -18.87 -24.61
C LYS A 661 -47.06 -19.48 -23.21
N LYS A 662 -46.36 -20.60 -23.04
CA LYS A 662 -46.15 -21.23 -21.73
C LYS A 662 -45.32 -20.34 -20.80
N ASP A 663 -44.17 -19.86 -21.27
CA ASP A 663 -43.32 -18.91 -20.53
C ASP A 663 -44.12 -17.65 -20.16
N ARG A 664 -44.88 -17.09 -21.10
CA ARG A 664 -45.76 -15.93 -20.87
C ARG A 664 -46.74 -16.19 -19.72
N THR A 665 -47.44 -17.32 -19.75
CA THR A 665 -48.43 -17.69 -18.72
C THR A 665 -47.78 -17.81 -17.34
N GLN A 666 -46.59 -18.44 -17.27
CA GLN A 666 -45.81 -18.57 -16.04
C GLN A 666 -45.34 -17.21 -15.49
N LEU A 667 -44.88 -16.31 -16.38
CA LEU A 667 -44.45 -14.97 -16.01
C LEU A 667 -45.61 -14.10 -15.54
N ILE A 668 -46.78 -14.17 -16.19
CA ILE A 668 -48.00 -13.46 -15.77
C ILE A 668 -48.45 -13.90 -14.38
N ALA A 669 -48.46 -15.21 -14.12
CA ALA A 669 -48.86 -15.74 -12.81
C ALA A 669 -47.97 -15.21 -11.66
N ILE A 670 -46.67 -15.00 -11.92
CA ILE A 670 -45.77 -14.39 -10.95
C ILE A 670 -45.92 -12.86 -10.91
N HIS A 671 -46.11 -12.22 -12.06
CA HIS A 671 -46.32 -10.78 -12.16
C HIS A 671 -47.55 -10.32 -11.38
N GLU A 672 -48.69 -11.02 -11.51
CA GLU A 672 -49.92 -10.71 -10.76
C GLU A 672 -49.71 -10.81 -9.25
N LYS A 673 -48.97 -11.83 -8.79
CA LYS A 673 -48.59 -11.97 -7.38
C LYS A 673 -47.70 -10.82 -6.92
N ALA A 674 -46.75 -10.39 -7.74
CA ALA A 674 -45.85 -9.27 -7.43
C ALA A 674 -46.60 -7.93 -7.39
N ALA A 675 -47.47 -7.68 -8.36
CA ALA A 675 -48.31 -6.47 -8.44
C ALA A 675 -49.30 -6.35 -7.27
N ALA A 676 -49.69 -7.48 -6.67
CA ALA A 676 -50.54 -7.50 -5.47
C ALA A 676 -49.82 -7.03 -4.19
N VAL A 677 -48.47 -6.93 -4.21
CA VAL A 677 -47.68 -6.40 -3.09
C VAL A 677 -47.60 -4.89 -3.22
N THR A 678 -48.60 -4.21 -2.66
CA THR A 678 -48.67 -2.75 -2.53
C THR A 678 -47.75 -2.25 -1.41
N ALA A 679 -47.50 -0.93 -1.36
CA ALA A 679 -46.56 -0.33 -0.40
C ALA A 679 -46.92 -0.57 1.09
N ASP A 680 -48.21 -0.73 1.41
CA ASP A 680 -48.69 -1.10 2.75
C ASP A 680 -48.40 -2.56 3.11
N ARG A 681 -48.19 -3.43 2.11
CA ARG A 681 -47.88 -4.85 2.27
C ARG A 681 -46.40 -5.17 2.16
N ASP A 682 -45.60 -4.26 1.60
CA ASP A 682 -44.16 -4.40 1.45
C ASP A 682 -43.45 -4.36 2.82
N ALA A 683 -43.17 -5.55 3.37
CA ALA A 683 -42.53 -5.70 4.68
C ALA A 683 -41.15 -5.03 4.73
N LYS A 684 -40.42 -5.01 3.62
CA LYS A 684 -39.09 -4.43 3.55
C LYS A 684 -39.14 -2.90 3.61
N LEU A 685 -40.12 -2.29 2.95
CA LEU A 685 -40.39 -0.85 3.05
C LEU A 685 -40.84 -0.46 4.46
N GLN A 686 -41.71 -1.25 5.09
CA GLN A 686 -42.13 -0.98 6.48
C GLN A 686 -40.97 -1.10 7.46
N GLU A 687 -40.10 -2.10 7.30
CA GLU A 687 -38.89 -2.24 8.12
C GLU A 687 -37.95 -1.04 7.93
N LEU A 688 -37.79 -0.55 6.69
CA LEU A 688 -37.02 0.67 6.43
C LEU A 688 -37.62 1.90 7.14
N LYS A 689 -38.95 2.07 7.12
CA LYS A 689 -39.63 3.14 7.87
C LYS A 689 -39.37 3.01 9.36
N HIS A 690 -39.47 1.80 9.91
CA HIS A 690 -39.19 1.53 11.33
C HIS A 690 -37.75 1.90 11.71
N LEU A 691 -36.76 1.54 10.91
CA LEU A 691 -35.35 1.89 11.15
C LEU A 691 -35.10 3.40 11.12
N ILE A 692 -35.69 4.10 10.15
CA ILE A 692 -35.58 5.56 10.04
C ILE A 692 -36.23 6.22 11.26
N GLN A 693 -37.42 5.77 11.65
CA GLN A 693 -38.12 6.27 12.83
C GLN A 693 -37.32 6.03 14.11
N ASP A 694 -36.78 4.82 14.31
CA ASP A 694 -35.96 4.46 15.46
C ASP A 694 -34.70 5.33 15.51
N LYS A 695 -34.03 5.54 14.38
CA LYS A 695 -32.85 6.43 14.29
C LYS A 695 -33.18 7.88 14.65
N ILE A 696 -34.34 8.39 14.23
CA ILE A 696 -34.76 9.76 14.53
C ILE A 696 -35.11 9.91 16.02
N ASN A 697 -35.79 8.92 16.60
CA ASN A 697 -36.19 8.93 18.02
C ASN A 697 -35.01 8.65 18.96
N HIS A 698 -34.06 7.81 18.53
CA HIS A 698 -32.88 7.39 19.28
C HIS A 698 -31.60 7.67 18.46
N PRO A 699 -31.20 8.94 18.29
CA PRO A 699 -30.05 9.28 17.47
C PRO A 699 -28.73 8.78 18.10
N LEU A 700 -27.93 8.08 17.30
CA LEU A 700 -26.61 7.57 17.70
C LEU A 700 -25.63 8.66 18.16
N ASN A 701 -25.69 9.83 17.53
CA ASN A 701 -24.91 11.02 17.89
C ASN A 701 -25.89 12.17 18.12
N ASN A 702 -25.61 13.03 19.11
CA ASN A 702 -26.52 14.10 19.54
C ASN A 702 -27.04 14.92 18.33
N ASP A 703 -28.36 15.02 18.23
CA ASP A 703 -29.11 15.76 17.20
C ASP A 703 -28.89 15.33 15.74
N ASN A 704 -28.21 14.20 15.47
CA ASN A 704 -28.02 13.71 14.10
C ASN A 704 -29.16 12.79 13.65
N LYS A 705 -30.00 13.27 12.73
CA LYS A 705 -31.14 12.54 12.14
C LYS A 705 -30.85 12.01 10.72
N LYS A 706 -29.61 12.17 10.23
CA LYS A 706 -29.30 11.87 8.83
C LYS A 706 -29.22 10.36 8.57
N ALA A 707 -29.78 9.93 7.45
CA ALA A 707 -29.71 8.55 6.98
C ALA A 707 -29.42 8.46 5.47
N LEU A 708 -28.52 7.55 5.10
CA LEU A 708 -28.14 7.29 3.71
C LEU A 708 -28.59 5.88 3.29
N VAL A 709 -29.50 5.80 2.32
CA VAL A 709 -30.07 4.55 1.81
C VAL A 709 -29.54 4.26 0.41
N PHE A 710 -28.84 3.14 0.27
CA PHE A 710 -28.29 2.66 -0.99
C PHE A 710 -29.12 1.53 -1.59
N THR A 711 -29.30 1.57 -2.92
CA THR A 711 -29.85 0.47 -3.72
C THR A 711 -29.11 0.29 -5.05
N ALA A 712 -29.03 -0.93 -5.57
CA ALA A 712 -28.40 -1.20 -6.87
C ALA A 712 -29.23 -0.67 -8.06
N PHE A 713 -30.56 -0.58 -7.93
CA PHE A 713 -31.46 -0.29 -9.06
C PHE A 713 -32.17 1.06 -8.92
N SER A 714 -32.21 1.81 -10.03
CA SER A 714 -32.94 3.09 -10.10
C SER A 714 -34.44 2.93 -9.86
N ASP A 715 -35.04 1.86 -10.38
CA ASP A 715 -36.47 1.55 -10.22
C ASP A 715 -36.83 1.43 -8.72
N THR A 716 -35.98 0.77 -7.93
CA THR A 716 -36.16 0.66 -6.47
C THR A 716 -35.98 2.01 -5.79
N ALA A 717 -34.97 2.79 -6.16
CA ALA A 717 -34.73 4.11 -5.56
C ALA A 717 -35.92 5.07 -5.78
N GLN A 718 -36.48 5.07 -6.99
CA GLN A 718 -37.67 5.85 -7.34
C GLN A 718 -38.90 5.39 -6.54
N TYR A 719 -39.11 4.08 -6.43
CA TYR A 719 -40.18 3.50 -5.60
C TYR A 719 -40.05 3.89 -4.12
N LEU A 720 -38.86 3.78 -3.55
CA LEU A 720 -38.62 4.18 -2.16
C LEU A 720 -38.90 5.67 -1.97
N TYR A 721 -38.39 6.54 -2.84
CA TYR A 721 -38.64 7.97 -2.75
C TYR A 721 -40.13 8.30 -2.86
N ALA A 722 -40.85 7.68 -3.80
CA ALA A 722 -42.28 7.92 -4.00
C ALA A 722 -43.12 7.56 -2.76
N ASN A 723 -42.74 6.52 -2.02
CA ASN A 723 -43.47 6.06 -0.83
C ASN A 723 -42.98 6.66 0.50
N LEU A 724 -41.79 7.26 0.51
CA LEU A 724 -41.22 7.88 1.71
C LEU A 724 -41.42 9.40 1.74
N LYS A 725 -41.48 10.10 0.60
CA LYS A 725 -41.46 11.57 0.56
C LYS A 725 -42.54 12.26 1.41
N ASP A 726 -43.78 11.77 1.37
CA ASP A 726 -44.92 12.42 2.01
C ASP A 726 -44.90 12.08 3.51
N TRP A 727 -44.61 10.81 3.85
CA TRP A 727 -44.40 10.34 5.22
C TRP A 727 -43.26 11.10 5.93
N VAL A 728 -42.09 11.25 5.29
CA VAL A 728 -40.93 11.96 5.86
C VAL A 728 -41.23 13.45 6.05
N SER A 729 -41.93 14.09 5.10
CA SER A 729 -42.21 15.53 5.16
C SER A 729 -43.34 15.87 6.13
N GLU A 730 -44.42 15.09 6.16
CA GLU A 730 -45.65 15.42 6.90
C GLU A 730 -45.62 14.85 8.33
N GLU A 731 -45.15 13.62 8.54
CA GLU A 731 -45.14 12.99 9.87
C GLU A 731 -43.85 13.28 10.64
N LEU A 732 -42.70 13.29 9.97
CA LEU A 732 -41.39 13.48 10.62
C LEU A 732 -40.90 14.92 10.57
N GLY A 733 -41.46 15.77 9.70
CA GLY A 733 -41.03 17.15 9.51
C GLY A 733 -39.60 17.27 8.98
N LEU A 734 -39.14 16.29 8.20
CA LEU A 734 -37.78 16.21 7.66
C LEU A 734 -37.78 16.29 6.13
N HIS A 735 -36.59 16.41 5.53
CA HIS A 735 -36.43 16.45 4.08
C HIS A 735 -35.71 15.22 3.54
N CYS A 736 -36.15 14.75 2.37
CA CYS A 736 -35.55 13.63 1.67
C CYS A 736 -35.21 13.97 0.22
N ALA A 737 -34.22 13.27 -0.33
CA ALA A 737 -33.83 13.40 -1.73
C ALA A 737 -33.51 12.06 -2.39
N LEU A 738 -33.65 12.05 -3.71
CA LEU A 738 -33.37 10.94 -4.61
C LEU A 738 -32.22 11.32 -5.54
N VAL A 739 -31.20 10.46 -5.61
CA VAL A 739 -30.09 10.60 -6.55
C VAL A 739 -29.91 9.32 -7.36
N THR A 740 -30.02 9.44 -8.69
CA THR A 740 -29.88 8.30 -9.60
C THR A 740 -28.88 8.59 -10.72
N GLY A 741 -28.21 7.55 -11.21
CA GLY A 741 -27.25 7.68 -12.32
C GLY A 741 -27.87 8.04 -13.68
N THR A 742 -29.20 8.00 -13.80
CA THR A 742 -29.95 8.32 -15.02
C THR A 742 -30.46 9.77 -15.07
N GLY A 743 -30.17 10.59 -14.05
CA GLY A 743 -30.50 12.01 -14.03
C GLY A 743 -31.88 12.37 -13.49
N ASP A 744 -32.66 11.42 -12.96
CA ASP A 744 -33.97 11.68 -12.33
C ASP A 744 -33.81 12.04 -10.85
N ASN A 745 -33.08 13.12 -10.58
CA ASN A 745 -32.79 13.58 -9.23
C ASN A 745 -33.95 14.42 -8.70
N ARG A 746 -34.38 14.16 -7.46
CA ARG A 746 -35.54 14.83 -6.85
C ARG A 746 -35.25 15.16 -5.38
N THR A 747 -35.95 16.15 -4.84
CA THR A 747 -35.83 16.52 -3.43
C THR A 747 -37.14 17.13 -2.91
N THR A 748 -37.46 16.89 -1.64
CA THR A 748 -38.52 17.60 -0.92
C THR A 748 -38.03 18.91 -0.29
N PHE A 749 -36.72 19.10 -0.19
CA PHE A 749 -36.13 20.34 0.28
C PHE A 749 -36.23 21.43 -0.80
N LYS A 750 -37.16 22.38 -0.60
CA LYS A 750 -37.37 23.52 -1.51
C LYS A 750 -37.22 24.83 -0.76
N GLN A 751 -36.28 25.67 -1.20
CA GLN A 751 -36.13 27.03 -0.66
C GLN A 751 -36.48 28.07 -1.73
N ALA A 752 -37.25 29.08 -1.33
CA ALA A 752 -37.67 30.15 -2.22
C ALA A 752 -36.44 30.88 -2.83
N GLY A 753 -36.42 31.05 -4.15
CA GLY A 753 -35.34 31.75 -4.87
C GLY A 753 -34.16 30.89 -5.33
N TYR A 754 -34.07 29.60 -4.94
CA TYR A 754 -33.00 28.71 -5.40
C TYR A 754 -33.49 27.78 -6.53
N THR A 755 -32.97 27.95 -7.75
CA THR A 755 -33.45 27.22 -8.96
C THR A 755 -32.74 25.90 -9.22
N ARG A 756 -31.58 25.63 -8.60
CA ARG A 756 -30.76 24.41 -8.81
C ARG A 756 -30.97 23.33 -7.74
N GLN A 757 -32.17 23.26 -7.15
CA GLN A 757 -32.48 22.35 -6.04
C GLN A 757 -32.31 20.85 -6.38
N THR A 758 -32.54 20.48 -7.64
CA THR A 758 -32.46 19.09 -8.13
C THR A 758 -31.11 18.74 -8.76
N ASP A 759 -30.18 19.70 -8.81
CA ASP A 759 -28.83 19.44 -9.31
C ASP A 759 -28.10 18.45 -8.38
N PHE A 760 -27.34 17.52 -8.98
CA PHE A 760 -26.68 16.41 -8.28
C PHE A 760 -25.81 16.90 -7.13
N ILE A 761 -24.93 17.86 -7.40
CA ILE A 761 -24.03 18.43 -6.39
C ILE A 761 -24.82 19.15 -5.32
N SER A 762 -25.86 19.89 -5.71
CA SER A 762 -26.66 20.71 -4.81
C SER A 762 -27.42 19.86 -3.79
N ILE A 763 -27.96 18.71 -4.19
CA ILE A 763 -28.54 17.72 -3.27
C ILE A 763 -27.48 17.22 -2.28
N LEU A 764 -26.30 16.82 -2.76
CA LEU A 764 -25.25 16.29 -1.87
C LEU A 764 -24.70 17.34 -0.90
N THR A 765 -24.58 18.60 -1.33
CA THR A 765 -24.17 19.70 -0.46
C THR A 765 -25.23 20.03 0.60
N ASN A 766 -26.52 19.96 0.25
CA ASN A 766 -27.60 20.16 1.23
C ASN A 766 -27.81 18.96 2.15
N PHE A 767 -27.41 17.76 1.74
CA PHE A 767 -27.39 16.58 2.61
C PHE A 767 -26.23 16.60 3.61
N SER A 768 -25.07 17.11 3.22
CA SER A 768 -23.85 17.08 4.04
C SER A 768 -23.16 18.46 4.10
N PRO A 769 -23.84 19.48 4.67
CA PRO A 769 -23.42 20.88 4.56
C PRO A 769 -22.09 21.21 5.26
N ARG A 770 -21.74 20.55 6.36
CA ARG A 770 -20.49 20.80 7.11
C ARG A 770 -19.30 20.22 6.37
N SER A 771 -19.36 18.94 6.02
CA SER A 771 -18.31 18.25 5.25
C SER A 771 -18.01 18.86 3.88
N LYS A 772 -19.00 19.50 3.26
CA LYS A 772 -18.88 20.19 1.96
C LYS A 772 -18.71 21.69 2.10
N LEU A 773 -18.56 22.22 3.32
CA LEU A 773 -18.30 23.63 3.61
C LEU A 773 -19.36 24.58 3.00
N ARG A 774 -20.65 24.21 3.07
CA ARG A 774 -21.79 24.99 2.54
C ARG A 774 -21.84 26.41 3.12
N GLU A 775 -21.37 26.62 4.34
CA GLU A 775 -21.24 27.93 4.98
C GLU A 775 -20.40 28.91 4.13
N LYS A 776 -19.42 28.42 3.37
CA LYS A 776 -18.58 29.24 2.47
C LYS A 776 -19.24 29.51 1.11
N MET A 777 -20.45 29.00 0.87
CA MET A 777 -21.17 29.09 -0.41
C MET A 777 -22.37 30.04 -0.28
N PRO A 778 -22.23 31.35 -0.53
CA PRO A 778 -23.27 32.35 -0.26
C PRO A 778 -24.55 32.16 -1.09
N ASN A 779 -24.44 31.54 -2.28
CA ASN A 779 -25.58 31.29 -3.17
C ASN A 779 -26.34 29.99 -2.84
N MET A 780 -25.91 29.24 -1.82
CA MET A 780 -26.61 28.05 -1.36
C MET A 780 -27.50 28.35 -0.15
N PRO A 781 -28.62 27.61 -0.02
CA PRO A 781 -29.42 27.54 1.20
C PRO A 781 -28.58 27.41 2.47
N GLN A 782 -28.63 28.40 3.36
CA GLN A 782 -27.94 28.31 4.66
C GLN A 782 -28.84 27.70 5.74
N GLU A 783 -30.14 27.88 5.62
CA GLU A 783 -31.15 27.34 6.53
C GLU A 783 -31.72 26.02 6.02
N GLY A 784 -31.88 25.06 6.91
CA GLY A 784 -32.40 23.72 6.60
C GLY A 784 -31.40 22.84 5.84
N GLU A 785 -31.67 21.54 5.83
CA GLU A 785 -30.82 20.53 5.23
C GLU A 785 -31.66 19.33 4.76
N ILE A 786 -31.04 18.44 4.00
CA ILE A 786 -31.62 17.15 3.63
C ILE A 786 -31.20 16.13 4.68
N ASP A 787 -32.15 15.38 5.20
CA ASP A 787 -31.94 14.40 6.27
C ASP A 787 -31.83 12.98 5.73
N ILE A 788 -32.64 12.63 4.72
CA ILE A 788 -32.67 11.28 4.18
C ILE A 788 -32.27 11.30 2.70
N LEU A 789 -31.17 10.63 2.37
CA LEU A 789 -30.70 10.53 1.00
C LEU A 789 -30.88 9.09 0.49
N ILE A 790 -31.70 8.93 -0.54
CA ILE A 790 -31.89 7.67 -1.26
C ILE A 790 -31.07 7.76 -2.53
N ALA A 791 -30.13 6.84 -2.71
CA ALA A 791 -29.26 6.88 -3.86
C ALA A 791 -28.91 5.50 -4.42
N THR A 792 -28.57 5.48 -5.70
CA THR A 792 -27.94 4.31 -6.31
C THR A 792 -26.42 4.30 -6.11
N ASP A 793 -25.73 3.30 -6.66
CA ASP A 793 -24.25 3.24 -6.77
C ASP A 793 -23.63 4.40 -7.59
N CYS A 794 -24.36 5.48 -7.86
CA CYS A 794 -23.80 6.70 -8.44
C CYS A 794 -23.00 7.51 -7.42
N ILE A 795 -23.31 7.41 -6.12
CA ILE A 795 -22.60 8.13 -5.05
C ILE A 795 -21.78 7.21 -4.12
N SER A 796 -21.62 5.93 -4.48
CA SER A 796 -20.86 4.96 -3.68
C SER A 796 -19.36 5.25 -3.63
N GLU A 797 -18.85 6.05 -4.57
CA GLU A 797 -17.42 6.39 -4.71
C GLU A 797 -17.25 7.93 -4.76
N GLY A 798 -16.05 8.41 -4.40
CA GLY A 798 -15.64 9.82 -4.53
C GLY A 798 -16.45 10.92 -3.80
N GLN A 799 -17.49 10.62 -3.03
CA GLN A 799 -18.27 11.62 -2.28
C GLN A 799 -17.91 11.72 -0.78
N ASN A 800 -17.92 12.95 -0.24
CA ASN A 800 -17.77 13.27 1.19
C ASN A 800 -19.18 13.48 1.78
N LEU A 801 -19.64 12.56 2.63
CA LEU A 801 -20.99 12.59 3.22
C LEU A 801 -20.96 12.35 4.75
N GLN A 802 -19.83 12.69 5.39
CA GLN A 802 -19.56 12.34 6.79
C GLN A 802 -20.38 13.09 7.84
N ASP A 803 -21.28 14.00 7.43
CA ASP A 803 -22.28 14.56 8.33
C ASP A 803 -23.30 13.48 8.72
N CYS A 804 -23.52 12.48 7.86
CA CYS A 804 -24.37 11.31 8.12
C CYS A 804 -23.63 10.26 8.98
N ASP A 805 -24.36 9.56 9.85
CA ASP A 805 -23.84 8.49 10.72
C ASP A 805 -24.52 7.11 10.50
N TYR A 806 -25.50 7.04 9.60
CA TYR A 806 -26.35 5.86 9.41
C TYR A 806 -26.44 5.47 7.92
N VAL A 807 -25.88 4.31 7.55
CA VAL A 807 -25.92 3.78 6.18
C VAL A 807 -26.76 2.52 6.12
N VAL A 808 -27.75 2.50 5.24
CA VAL A 808 -28.61 1.37 4.95
C VAL A 808 -28.34 0.86 3.54
N ASN A 809 -27.84 -0.37 3.42
CA ASN A 809 -27.83 -1.10 2.15
C ASN A 809 -29.17 -1.82 2.03
N TYR A 810 -30.07 -1.25 1.22
CA TYR A 810 -31.36 -1.86 0.94
C TYR A 810 -31.21 -3.14 0.13
N ASP A 811 -30.15 -3.27 -0.67
CA ASP A 811 -29.73 -4.53 -1.29
C ASP A 811 -28.22 -4.71 -1.16
N ILE A 812 -27.79 -5.98 -1.13
CA ILE A 812 -26.40 -6.36 -0.90
C ILE A 812 -25.70 -6.50 -2.24
N HIS A 813 -24.66 -5.70 -2.43
CA HIS A 813 -23.83 -5.83 -3.61
C HIS A 813 -22.97 -7.09 -3.51
N TRP A 814 -22.88 -7.87 -4.59
CA TRP A 814 -22.11 -9.11 -4.63
C TRP A 814 -20.60 -8.96 -4.41
N ASN A 815 -20.09 -7.76 -4.65
CA ASN A 815 -18.70 -7.38 -4.41
C ASN A 815 -18.62 -6.65 -3.05
N PRO A 816 -18.02 -7.26 -2.01
CA PRO A 816 -17.79 -6.66 -0.70
C PRO A 816 -17.11 -5.29 -0.76
N VAL A 817 -16.21 -5.08 -1.74
CA VAL A 817 -15.51 -3.80 -1.92
C VAL A 817 -16.50 -2.65 -2.10
N ARG A 818 -17.62 -2.85 -2.81
CA ARG A 818 -18.63 -1.80 -2.99
C ARG A 818 -19.33 -1.44 -1.69
N ILE A 819 -19.59 -2.41 -0.82
CA ILE A 819 -20.22 -2.18 0.49
C ILE A 819 -19.28 -1.37 1.38
N ILE A 820 -17.99 -1.72 1.40
CA ILE A 820 -16.94 -0.99 2.12
C ILE A 820 -16.81 0.44 1.57
N GLN A 821 -16.86 0.62 0.24
CA GLN A 821 -16.84 1.95 -0.38
C GLN A 821 -18.06 2.80 -0.02
N ARG A 822 -19.28 2.21 0.00
CA ARG A 822 -20.53 2.84 0.45
C ARG A 822 -20.42 3.30 1.91
N PHE A 823 -19.92 2.44 2.80
CA PHE A 823 -19.73 2.80 4.21
C PHE A 823 -18.64 3.86 4.40
N GLY A 824 -17.57 3.79 3.60
CA GLY A 824 -16.49 4.79 3.53
C GLY A 824 -16.92 6.19 3.05
N ARG A 825 -18.21 6.41 2.72
CA ARG A 825 -18.76 7.75 2.49
C ARG A 825 -18.91 8.54 3.79
N ILE A 826 -19.25 7.84 4.88
CA ILE A 826 -19.44 8.41 6.21
C ILE A 826 -18.27 8.12 7.15
N ASP A 827 -17.60 6.98 6.93
CA ASP A 827 -16.48 6.53 7.73
C ASP A 827 -15.17 7.18 7.25
N ARG A 828 -14.91 8.41 7.71
CA ARG A 828 -13.80 9.26 7.27
C ARG A 828 -13.18 10.05 8.42
N LEU A 829 -11.92 10.48 8.23
CA LEU A 829 -11.23 11.42 9.11
C LEU A 829 -11.93 12.78 9.13
N GLY A 830 -11.97 13.41 10.31
CA GLY A 830 -12.66 14.68 10.53
C GLY A 830 -14.19 14.56 10.56
N SER A 831 -14.73 13.34 10.76
CA SER A 831 -16.16 13.16 11.04
C SER A 831 -16.50 13.75 12.41
N ILE A 832 -17.63 14.44 12.50
CA ILE A 832 -18.17 14.94 13.77
C ILE A 832 -18.82 13.83 14.61
N ASN A 833 -19.10 12.70 13.98
CA ASN A 833 -19.82 11.59 14.57
C ASN A 833 -18.85 10.72 15.38
N LYS A 834 -19.22 10.39 16.62
CA LYS A 834 -18.43 9.48 17.48
C LYS A 834 -18.68 8.02 17.12
N GLN A 835 -19.89 7.71 16.64
CA GLN A 835 -20.31 6.36 16.29
C GLN A 835 -21.00 6.34 14.92
N ILE A 836 -20.83 5.25 14.18
CA ILE A 836 -21.50 5.04 12.89
C ILE A 836 -22.09 3.64 12.80
N GLN A 837 -23.20 3.50 12.07
CA GLN A 837 -23.95 2.25 11.94
C GLN A 837 -24.13 1.85 10.48
N LEU A 838 -23.83 0.58 10.19
CA LEU A 838 -24.13 -0.09 8.93
C LEU A 838 -25.34 -1.01 9.10
N VAL A 839 -26.31 -0.91 8.20
CA VAL A 839 -27.48 -1.80 8.13
C VAL A 839 -27.50 -2.49 6.78
N ASN A 840 -27.70 -3.80 6.78
CA ASN A 840 -27.63 -4.66 5.60
C ASN A 840 -28.91 -5.48 5.50
N PHE A 841 -29.68 -5.29 4.41
CA PHE A 841 -30.86 -6.07 4.12
C PHE A 841 -30.48 -7.32 3.30
N TRP A 842 -30.65 -8.51 3.87
CA TRP A 842 -30.36 -9.76 3.18
C TRP A 842 -31.63 -10.41 2.62
N PRO A 843 -31.53 -11.08 1.46
CA PRO A 843 -32.69 -11.72 0.83
C PRO A 843 -33.16 -13.00 1.53
N THR A 844 -32.26 -13.70 2.22
CA THR A 844 -32.54 -14.97 2.89
C THR A 844 -31.59 -15.17 4.07
N ASP A 845 -32.06 -15.91 5.09
CA ASP A 845 -31.24 -16.37 6.21
C ASP A 845 -30.16 -17.37 5.77
N ASP A 846 -30.44 -18.17 4.73
CA ASP A 846 -29.52 -19.17 4.20
C ASP A 846 -28.56 -18.56 3.17
N LEU A 847 -27.57 -17.85 3.69
CA LEU A 847 -26.58 -17.16 2.87
C LEU A 847 -25.78 -18.12 1.98
N ASN A 848 -25.57 -19.36 2.41
CA ASN A 848 -24.82 -20.35 1.63
C ASN A 848 -25.56 -20.73 0.35
N LYS A 849 -26.89 -20.90 0.39
CA LYS A 849 -27.68 -21.14 -0.84
C LYS A 849 -27.61 -19.96 -1.79
N TYR A 850 -27.75 -18.74 -1.26
CA TYR A 850 -27.67 -17.50 -2.03
C TYR A 850 -26.30 -17.33 -2.72
N ILE A 851 -25.21 -17.64 -2.03
CA ILE A 851 -23.86 -17.46 -2.59
C ILE A 851 -23.48 -18.60 -3.56
N ASN A 852 -23.84 -19.85 -3.28
CA ASN A 852 -23.65 -20.98 -4.22
C ASN A 852 -24.39 -20.75 -5.56
N LEU A 853 -25.52 -20.04 -5.53
CA LEU A 853 -26.23 -19.64 -6.75
C LEU A 853 -25.42 -18.64 -7.58
N LYS A 854 -24.89 -17.59 -6.94
CA LYS A 854 -23.99 -16.62 -7.58
C LYS A 854 -22.79 -17.31 -8.20
N GLY A 855 -22.18 -18.27 -7.48
CA GLY A 855 -20.99 -18.96 -7.95
C GLY A 855 -21.18 -19.74 -9.24
N ARG A 856 -22.32 -20.42 -9.39
CA ARG A 856 -22.67 -21.13 -10.62
C ARG A 856 -22.86 -20.18 -11.81
N VAL A 857 -23.25 -18.93 -11.58
CA VAL A 857 -23.50 -17.95 -12.63
C VAL A 857 -22.24 -17.20 -13.00
N GLU A 858 -21.42 -16.75 -12.06
CA GLU A 858 -20.13 -16.09 -12.35
C GLU A 858 -19.18 -17.03 -13.09
N ALA A 859 -19.10 -18.30 -12.69
CA ALA A 859 -18.30 -19.31 -13.40
C ALA A 859 -18.79 -19.53 -14.85
N ARG A 860 -20.10 -19.45 -15.09
CA ARG A 860 -20.69 -19.53 -16.43
C ARG A 860 -20.52 -18.23 -17.23
N MET A 861 -20.59 -17.07 -16.59
CA MET A 861 -20.36 -15.76 -17.22
C MET A 861 -18.90 -15.59 -17.64
N ALA A 862 -17.94 -16.04 -16.84
CA ALA A 862 -16.52 -16.06 -17.22
C ALA A 862 -16.29 -16.89 -18.51
N MET A 863 -17.03 -18.00 -18.68
CA MET A 863 -17.00 -18.78 -19.92
C MET A 863 -17.64 -18.04 -21.11
N VAL A 864 -18.66 -17.20 -20.90
CA VAL A 864 -19.25 -16.34 -21.97
C VAL A 864 -18.23 -15.35 -22.47
N ASP A 865 -17.56 -14.64 -21.57
CA ASP A 865 -16.59 -13.62 -21.94
C ASP A 865 -15.41 -14.26 -22.68
N LEU A 866 -15.00 -15.46 -22.26
CA LEU A 866 -14.00 -16.25 -22.97
C LEU A 866 -14.48 -16.68 -24.37
N ALA A 867 -15.68 -17.24 -24.50
CA ALA A 867 -16.26 -17.65 -25.79
C ALA A 867 -16.54 -16.47 -26.73
N ALA A 868 -16.99 -15.33 -26.20
CA ALA A 868 -17.21 -14.09 -26.94
C ALA A 868 -15.89 -13.38 -27.31
N SER A 869 -14.85 -13.56 -26.50
CA SER A 869 -13.51 -13.06 -26.79
C SER A 869 -12.76 -13.92 -27.81
N GLY A 870 -13.30 -15.06 -28.26
CA GLY A 870 -12.68 -15.93 -29.27
C GLY A 870 -11.21 -16.25 -28.95
N ALA A 871 -10.85 -16.23 -27.67
CA ALA A 871 -9.48 -16.47 -27.26
C ALA A 871 -9.24 -17.97 -27.34
N ASP A 872 -8.36 -18.39 -28.26
CA ASP A 872 -7.66 -19.67 -28.23
C ASP A 872 -6.73 -19.76 -27.01
N ASN A 873 -7.23 -19.45 -25.81
CA ASN A 873 -6.55 -19.76 -24.58
C ASN A 873 -6.77 -21.26 -24.32
N LEU A 874 -5.76 -22.05 -24.65
CA LEU A 874 -5.48 -23.42 -24.21
C LEU A 874 -5.35 -23.51 -22.68
N LEU A 875 -6.35 -23.04 -21.93
CA LEU A 875 -6.53 -23.39 -20.53
C LEU A 875 -7.68 -24.38 -20.47
N ASP A 876 -7.39 -25.55 -19.91
CA ASP A 876 -8.36 -26.62 -19.68
C ASP A 876 -9.60 -26.05 -18.97
N PRO A 877 -10.82 -26.23 -19.50
CA PRO A 877 -12.07 -25.77 -18.87
C PRO A 877 -12.15 -26.10 -17.37
N ASP A 878 -11.53 -27.19 -16.94
CA ASP A 878 -11.50 -27.59 -15.54
C ASP A 878 -10.54 -26.75 -14.67
N GLN A 879 -9.43 -26.21 -15.21
CA GLN A 879 -8.58 -25.26 -14.47
C GLN A 879 -9.29 -23.91 -14.28
N LEU A 880 -10.03 -23.44 -15.27
CA LEU A 880 -10.84 -22.21 -15.17
C LEU A 880 -12.01 -22.37 -14.21
N LYS A 881 -12.68 -23.53 -14.20
CA LYS A 881 -13.69 -23.86 -13.18
C LYS A 881 -13.08 -23.87 -11.78
N THR A 882 -11.87 -24.39 -11.63
CA THR A 882 -11.18 -24.46 -10.33
C THR A 882 -10.81 -23.06 -9.83
N LEU A 883 -10.23 -22.20 -10.68
CA LEU A 883 -9.91 -20.81 -10.34
C LEU A 883 -11.16 -19.98 -10.02
N ALA A 884 -12.23 -20.14 -10.81
CA ALA A 884 -13.51 -19.49 -10.54
C ALA A 884 -14.12 -19.99 -9.21
N ALA A 885 -14.09 -21.30 -8.93
CA ALA A 885 -14.60 -21.87 -7.70
C ALA A 885 -13.81 -21.42 -6.46
N GLU A 886 -12.49 -21.27 -6.57
CA GLU A 886 -11.64 -20.74 -5.50
C GLU A 886 -11.90 -19.26 -5.20
N GLU A 887 -12.02 -18.42 -6.24
CA GLU A 887 -12.40 -17.00 -6.12
C GLU A 887 -13.80 -16.82 -5.52
N LEU A 888 -14.72 -17.74 -5.86
CA LEU A 888 -16.07 -17.76 -5.33
C LEU A 888 -16.08 -18.09 -3.85
N THR A 889 -15.48 -19.21 -3.45
CA THR A 889 -15.36 -19.66 -2.04
C THR A 889 -14.79 -18.55 -1.14
N TYR A 890 -13.85 -17.77 -1.67
CA TYR A 890 -13.26 -16.61 -1.00
C TYR A 890 -14.28 -15.48 -0.78
N ARG A 891 -15.01 -15.07 -1.83
CA ARG A 891 -16.05 -14.03 -1.72
C ARG A 891 -17.20 -14.45 -0.80
N GLU A 892 -17.50 -15.75 -0.71
CA GLU A 892 -18.56 -16.22 0.20
C GLU A 892 -18.20 -15.96 1.66
N LYS A 893 -16.97 -16.31 2.07
CA LYS A 893 -16.48 -16.08 3.43
C LYS A 893 -16.51 -14.60 3.80
N GLN A 894 -16.21 -13.71 2.85
CA GLN A 894 -16.25 -12.27 3.05
C GLN A 894 -17.68 -11.75 3.27
N LEU A 895 -18.63 -12.19 2.45
CA LEU A 895 -20.03 -11.80 2.60
C LEU A 895 -20.61 -12.29 3.92
N ILE A 896 -20.25 -13.50 4.36
CA ILE A 896 -20.66 -14.04 5.67
C ILE A 896 -20.12 -13.15 6.81
N ARG A 897 -18.84 -12.75 6.76
CA ARG A 897 -18.25 -11.86 7.78
C ARG A 897 -18.93 -10.49 7.80
N LEU A 898 -19.28 -9.91 6.65
CA LEU A 898 -19.97 -8.61 6.57
C LEU A 898 -21.34 -8.58 7.26
N ARG A 899 -21.91 -9.74 7.58
CA ARG A 899 -23.12 -9.85 8.39
C ARG A 899 -22.86 -9.46 9.85
N ASP A 900 -21.72 -9.88 10.40
CA ASP A 900 -21.45 -9.86 11.83
C ASP A 900 -20.43 -8.77 12.22
N GLU A 901 -19.59 -8.32 11.28
CA GLU A 901 -18.57 -7.30 11.47
C GLU A 901 -18.43 -6.34 10.27
N VAL A 902 -18.01 -5.09 10.54
CA VAL A 902 -17.62 -4.16 9.48
C VAL A 902 -16.15 -4.43 9.14
N ILE A 903 -15.93 -5.04 7.99
CA ILE A 903 -14.59 -5.40 7.51
C ILE A 903 -13.92 -4.19 6.86
N ASP A 904 -12.67 -3.90 7.23
CA ASP A 904 -11.79 -3.06 6.40
C ASP A 904 -11.24 -3.87 5.22
N LEU A 905 -10.96 -3.19 4.11
CA LEU A 905 -10.25 -3.78 2.97
C LEU A 905 -8.93 -4.48 3.36
N GLU A 906 -8.35 -4.10 4.50
CA GLU A 906 -7.08 -4.57 5.04
C GLU A 906 -7.24 -5.65 6.12
N ASP A 907 -8.39 -5.74 6.79
CA ASP A 907 -8.71 -6.77 7.81
C ASP A 907 -9.20 -8.09 7.18
N MET A 908 -9.21 -8.15 5.85
CA MET A 908 -9.49 -9.36 5.10
C MET A 908 -8.33 -10.34 5.30
N ASP A 909 -8.39 -11.21 6.32
CA ASP A 909 -7.35 -12.18 6.78
C ASP A 909 -6.55 -12.95 5.69
N ASP A 910 -7.04 -12.99 4.45
CA ASP A 910 -6.41 -13.69 3.32
C ASP A 910 -5.84 -12.72 2.25
N ASN A 911 -6.04 -11.40 2.36
CA ASN A 911 -5.47 -10.36 1.49
C ASN A 911 -4.31 -9.66 2.20
N VAL A 912 -3.09 -9.89 1.72
CA VAL A 912 -1.94 -9.12 2.20
C VAL A 912 -2.09 -7.67 1.74
N SER A 913 -2.23 -6.74 2.69
CA SER A 913 -2.32 -5.31 2.39
C SER A 913 -0.99 -4.81 1.83
N LEU A 914 -1.01 -3.94 0.81
CA LEU A 914 0.21 -3.34 0.26
C LEU A 914 1.03 -2.59 1.33
N SER A 915 0.36 -2.03 2.35
CA SER A 915 1.01 -1.37 3.49
C SER A 915 1.88 -2.33 4.32
N GLU A 916 1.61 -3.64 4.28
CA GLU A 916 2.45 -4.63 4.96
C GLU A 916 3.79 -4.84 4.25
N PHE A 917 3.93 -4.45 2.99
CA PHE A 917 5.15 -4.67 2.21
C PHE A 917 6.12 -3.47 2.18
N THR A 918 5.69 -2.27 2.56
CA THR A 918 6.52 -1.04 2.47
C THR A 918 7.28 -0.76 3.78
N LEU A 919 8.33 0.07 3.71
CA LEU A 919 9.10 0.52 4.88
C LEU A 919 8.82 1.97 5.29
N ASP A 920 7.79 2.59 4.71
CA ASP A 920 7.45 4.01 4.91
C ASP A 920 7.19 4.37 6.38
N ASP A 921 6.57 3.48 7.15
CA ASP A 921 6.34 3.62 8.59
C ASP A 921 7.61 4.04 9.36
N PHE A 922 8.73 3.36 9.08
CA PHE A 922 10.01 3.58 9.75
C PHE A 922 10.68 4.88 9.28
N ARG A 923 10.43 5.27 8.02
CA ARG A 923 10.95 6.54 7.48
C ARG A 923 10.27 7.72 8.17
N VAL A 924 8.95 7.67 8.35
CA VAL A 924 8.19 8.72 9.04
C VAL A 924 8.65 8.88 10.48
N GLU A 925 8.80 7.79 11.23
CA GLU A 925 9.31 7.83 12.60
C GLU A 925 10.71 8.46 12.68
N LEU A 926 11.60 8.05 11.78
CA LEU A 926 12.95 8.60 11.70
C LEU A 926 12.93 10.11 11.42
N MET A 927 12.09 10.56 10.48
CA MET A 927 11.97 11.99 10.14
C MET A 927 11.47 12.82 11.33
N ASN A 928 10.46 12.33 12.05
CA ASN A 928 9.95 12.98 13.25
C ASN A 928 11.03 13.09 14.35
N PHE A 929 11.83 12.04 14.54
CA PHE A 929 12.92 12.06 15.51
C PHE A 929 14.09 12.95 15.06
N LEU A 930 14.40 12.97 13.76
CA LEU A 930 15.47 13.78 13.18
C LEU A 930 15.27 15.27 13.38
N ALA A 931 14.03 15.76 13.33
CA ALA A 931 13.70 17.18 13.46
C ALA A 931 14.36 17.85 14.67
N ASN A 932 14.50 17.11 15.78
CA ASN A 932 15.09 17.62 17.02
C ASN A 932 16.45 16.98 17.38
N ASN A 933 16.83 15.85 16.78
CA ASN A 933 17.96 15.03 17.24
C ASN A 933 19.04 14.75 16.18
N ARG A 934 19.03 15.47 15.06
CA ARG A 934 19.92 15.23 13.92
C ARG A 934 21.42 15.20 14.25
N LYS A 935 21.95 16.25 14.89
CA LYS A 935 23.39 16.31 15.25
C LYS A 935 23.82 15.11 16.10
N LEU A 936 22.95 14.70 17.02
CA LEU A 936 23.20 13.59 17.93
C LEU A 936 23.29 12.26 17.17
N LEU A 937 22.44 12.07 16.14
CA LEU A 937 22.51 10.90 15.26
C LEU A 937 23.74 10.93 14.35
N GLU A 938 24.14 12.08 13.80
CA GLU A 938 25.32 12.19 12.93
C GLU A 938 26.64 11.92 13.68
N GLU A 939 26.81 12.49 14.87
CA GLU A 939 28.04 12.41 15.66
C GLU A 939 28.22 11.06 16.39
N ALA A 940 27.16 10.27 16.53
CA ALA A 940 27.23 9.00 17.27
C ALA A 940 28.09 7.94 16.55
N PRO A 941 28.97 7.22 17.29
CA PRO A 941 29.84 6.20 16.72
C PRO A 941 29.07 4.96 16.24
N LEU A 942 29.71 4.13 15.43
CA LEU A 942 29.21 2.80 15.05
C LEU A 942 29.53 1.77 16.15
N GLY A 943 28.81 0.63 16.17
CA GLY A 943 29.06 -0.45 17.14
C GLY A 943 28.37 -0.25 18.50
N LEU A 944 27.37 0.63 18.57
CA LEU A 944 26.56 0.83 19.78
C LEU A 944 25.69 -0.39 20.07
N TYR A 945 25.47 -0.68 21.35
CA TYR A 945 24.54 -1.70 21.81
C TYR A 945 23.73 -1.21 23.00
N ALA A 946 22.54 -1.77 23.16
CA ALA A 946 21.66 -1.55 24.32
C ALA A 946 21.10 -2.89 24.79
N VAL A 947 20.78 -2.98 26.08
CA VAL A 947 20.17 -4.17 26.68
C VAL A 947 18.73 -3.81 27.06
N THR A 948 17.78 -4.57 26.52
CA THR A 948 16.35 -4.44 26.83
C THR A 948 15.90 -5.65 27.66
N PRO A 949 15.04 -5.48 28.68
CA PRO A 949 14.49 -6.61 29.41
C PRO A 949 13.62 -7.51 28.51
N THR A 950 13.50 -8.78 28.87
CA THR A 950 12.58 -9.70 28.18
C THR A 950 11.12 -9.30 28.45
N LEU A 951 10.24 -9.57 27.49
CA LEU A 951 8.80 -9.28 27.56
C LEU A 951 8.11 -9.78 28.83
N ASP A 952 8.52 -10.95 29.33
CA ASP A 952 7.96 -11.56 30.55
C ASP A 952 8.24 -10.73 31.81
N LYS A 953 9.22 -9.81 31.74
CA LYS A 953 9.62 -8.91 32.84
C LYS A 953 9.16 -7.46 32.63
N MET A 954 8.56 -7.12 31.48
CA MET A 954 8.01 -5.78 31.23
C MET A 954 6.64 -5.63 31.90
N LYS A 955 6.50 -4.68 32.82
CA LYS A 955 5.20 -4.33 33.44
C LYS A 955 4.39 -3.48 32.45
N GLY A 956 3.43 -4.09 31.76
CA GLY A 956 2.51 -3.39 30.86
C GLY A 956 1.79 -4.36 29.94
N GLY A 957 0.56 -4.75 30.30
CA GLY A 957 -0.23 -5.76 29.59
C GLY A 957 -0.78 -5.35 28.22
N GLU A 958 -0.59 -4.09 27.79
CA GLU A 958 -1.34 -3.50 26.66
C GLU A 958 -0.51 -3.26 25.38
N LEU A 959 0.83 -3.24 25.45
CA LEU A 959 1.68 -2.89 24.28
C LEU A 959 1.99 -4.07 23.34
N PHE A 960 1.77 -5.31 23.81
CA PHE A 960 2.16 -6.51 23.08
C PHE A 960 0.98 -7.45 22.89
N ASP A 961 0.54 -7.54 21.64
CA ASP A 961 -0.41 -8.55 21.19
C ASP A 961 0.06 -9.97 21.58
N GLY A 962 -0.88 -10.88 21.89
CA GLY A 962 -0.57 -12.22 22.43
C GLY A 962 0.39 -13.05 21.55
N ASN A 963 0.49 -12.69 20.28
CA ASN A 963 1.40 -13.29 19.31
C ASN A 963 2.89 -12.93 19.55
N TRP A 964 3.19 -11.70 19.97
CA TRP A 964 4.58 -11.23 20.11
C TRP A 964 5.31 -11.89 21.29
N ARG A 965 4.59 -12.21 22.36
CA ARG A 965 5.12 -12.97 23.52
C ARG A 965 5.66 -14.35 23.12
N LYS A 966 5.13 -14.98 22.06
CA LYS A 966 5.66 -16.25 21.54
C LYS A 966 6.88 -16.07 20.62
N ILE A 967 7.01 -14.89 20.03
CA ILE A 967 8.01 -14.59 18.99
C ILE A 967 9.32 -14.14 19.61
N VAL A 968 9.24 -13.20 20.55
CA VAL A 968 10.37 -12.52 21.18
C VAL A 968 10.84 -13.33 22.38
N LYS A 969 12.07 -13.83 22.27
CA LYS A 969 12.77 -14.60 23.30
C LYS A 969 14.13 -13.92 23.59
N PRO A 970 14.85 -14.33 24.65
CA PRO A 970 16.23 -13.88 24.82
C PRO A 970 17.06 -14.10 23.54
N GLY A 971 17.81 -13.08 23.14
CA GLY A 971 18.55 -13.08 21.88
C GLY A 971 19.15 -11.71 21.56
N VAL A 972 19.77 -11.59 20.39
CA VAL A 972 20.46 -10.39 19.92
C VAL A 972 19.96 -10.01 18.53
N ILE A 973 19.68 -8.72 18.33
CA ILE A 973 19.40 -8.14 17.02
C ILE A 973 20.69 -7.53 16.49
N PHE A 974 21.16 -8.00 15.33
CA PHE A 974 22.35 -7.50 14.66
C PHE A 974 21.96 -6.65 13.46
N CYS A 975 22.53 -5.45 13.35
CA CYS A 975 22.53 -4.64 12.13
C CYS A 975 23.97 -4.59 11.58
N LEU A 976 24.22 -5.26 10.46
CA LEU A 976 25.55 -5.41 9.86
C LEU A 976 25.61 -4.69 8.52
N ARG A 977 26.71 -3.97 8.25
CA ARG A 977 26.96 -3.32 6.95
C ARG A 977 27.97 -4.10 6.13
N HIS A 978 27.64 -4.37 4.87
CA HIS A 978 28.56 -5.01 3.94
C HIS A 978 29.66 -4.03 3.49
N LYS A 979 30.94 -4.31 3.80
CA LYS A 979 32.06 -3.37 3.52
C LYS A 979 32.54 -3.37 2.06
N ASN A 980 32.46 -4.50 1.34
CA ASN A 980 32.95 -4.66 -0.03
C ASN A 980 31.87 -5.27 -0.94
N PRO A 981 30.83 -4.54 -1.35
CA PRO A 981 29.80 -5.09 -2.23
C PRO A 981 30.44 -5.69 -3.50
N PRO A 982 30.09 -6.92 -3.90
CA PRO A 982 30.67 -7.53 -5.09
C PRO A 982 30.42 -6.65 -6.33
N ARG A 983 31.47 -6.42 -7.14
CA ARG A 983 31.39 -5.69 -8.42
C ARG A 983 30.48 -6.39 -9.44
N GLU A 984 30.19 -7.67 -9.24
CA GLU A 984 29.22 -8.41 -10.04
C GLU A 984 27.80 -8.22 -9.49
N LYS A 985 26.94 -7.60 -10.31
CA LYS A 985 25.48 -7.45 -10.14
C LYS A 985 24.70 -8.78 -9.97
N ARG A 986 25.35 -9.93 -9.73
CA ARG A 986 24.71 -11.26 -9.67
C ARG A 986 24.23 -11.68 -8.27
N SER A 987 24.66 -11.01 -7.19
CA SER A 987 24.21 -11.34 -5.82
C SER A 987 23.27 -10.31 -5.18
N SER A 988 22.85 -9.28 -5.92
CA SER A 988 21.93 -8.23 -5.46
C SER A 988 20.47 -8.67 -5.27
N ASN A 989 20.17 -9.95 -5.52
CA ASN A 989 18.80 -10.48 -5.56
C ASN A 989 18.17 -10.81 -4.20
N VAL A 990 18.86 -10.66 -3.06
CA VAL A 990 18.35 -11.27 -1.81
C VAL A 990 18.13 -10.30 -0.65
N ASN A 991 18.64 -9.04 -0.68
CA ASN A 991 18.51 -8.13 0.46
C ASN A 991 17.60 -6.91 0.19
N PRO A 992 16.46 -6.75 0.91
CA PRO A 992 15.59 -5.59 0.79
C PRO A 992 16.19 -4.28 1.34
N LEU A 993 17.15 -4.34 2.28
CA LEU A 993 17.80 -3.15 2.87
C LEU A 993 19.13 -2.77 2.17
N GLY A 994 19.36 -3.29 0.97
CA GLY A 994 20.57 -3.00 0.19
C GLY A 994 21.85 -3.49 0.87
N ARG A 995 22.66 -2.56 1.42
CA ARG A 995 23.97 -2.83 2.02
C ARG A 995 23.91 -3.25 3.50
N TYR A 996 22.75 -3.14 4.14
CA TYR A 996 22.56 -3.45 5.56
C TYR A 996 21.82 -4.77 5.75
N TYR A 997 22.27 -5.61 6.67
CA TYR A 997 21.66 -6.90 7.01
C TYR A 997 21.14 -6.83 8.44
N LEU A 998 19.83 -7.02 8.61
CA LEU A 998 19.19 -7.07 9.91
C LEU A 998 18.83 -8.51 10.26
N LEU A 999 19.35 -9.01 11.39
CA LEU A 999 19.25 -10.41 11.81
C LEU A 999 18.82 -10.48 13.27
N TYR A 1000 17.93 -11.39 13.61
CA TYR A 1000 17.59 -11.69 15.01
C TYR A 1000 17.94 -13.13 15.33
N ILE A 1001 18.90 -13.31 16.23
CA ILE A 1001 19.44 -14.60 16.66
C ILE A 1001 19.09 -14.81 18.12
N ARG A 1002 18.51 -15.95 18.45
CA ARG A 1002 18.18 -16.31 19.84
C ARG A 1002 19.39 -16.84 20.60
N ASP A 1003 19.27 -16.86 21.92
CA ASP A 1003 20.27 -17.44 22.83
C ASP A 1003 20.59 -18.91 22.53
N ASP A 1004 19.59 -19.67 22.05
CA ASP A 1004 19.72 -21.06 21.59
C ASP A 1004 20.43 -21.20 20.22
N GLY A 1005 20.90 -20.10 19.64
CA GLY A 1005 21.57 -20.07 18.33
C GLY A 1005 20.62 -20.12 17.14
N THR A 1006 19.30 -20.19 17.35
CA THR A 1006 18.33 -20.22 16.25
C THR A 1006 18.15 -18.83 15.64
N VAL A 1007 18.28 -18.74 14.31
CA VAL A 1007 18.00 -17.51 13.56
C VAL A 1007 16.50 -17.36 13.42
N ARG A 1008 15.91 -16.41 14.15
CA ARG A 1008 14.47 -16.19 14.16
C ARG A 1008 14.00 -15.23 13.07
N PHE A 1009 14.78 -14.21 12.77
CA PHE A 1009 14.59 -13.36 11.59
C PHE A 1009 15.86 -13.33 10.75
N THR A 1010 15.71 -13.67 9.47
CA THR A 1010 16.75 -13.57 8.45
C THR A 1010 16.75 -12.17 7.82
N PHE A 1011 17.78 -11.86 7.04
CA PHE A 1011 17.90 -10.57 6.34
C PHE A 1011 16.78 -10.31 5.31
N THR A 1012 16.14 -11.36 4.80
CA THR A 1012 14.92 -11.27 3.98
C THR A 1012 13.71 -10.76 4.77
N GLN A 1013 13.70 -10.91 6.10
CA GLN A 1013 12.61 -10.51 7.00
C GLN A 1013 12.90 -9.18 7.71
N ALA A 1014 13.57 -8.25 7.02
CA ALA A 1014 14.00 -6.96 7.57
C ALA A 1014 12.87 -6.18 8.29
N LYS A 1015 11.69 -6.08 7.69
CA LYS A 1015 10.54 -5.36 8.28
C LYS A 1015 10.09 -5.96 9.62
N ASN A 1016 10.09 -7.28 9.75
CA ASN A 1016 9.70 -7.96 10.99
C ASN A 1016 10.74 -7.73 12.10
N ALA A 1017 12.02 -7.77 11.73
CA ALA A 1017 13.11 -7.47 12.65
C ALA A 1017 13.07 -5.98 13.09
N LEU A 1018 12.79 -5.04 12.19
CA LEU A 1018 12.59 -3.63 12.53
C LEU A 1018 11.35 -3.40 13.41
N SER A 1019 10.23 -4.06 13.09
CA SER A 1019 8.99 -3.98 13.90
C SER A 1019 9.19 -4.53 15.31
N MET A 1020 9.97 -5.62 15.43
CA MET A 1020 10.36 -6.16 16.73
C MET A 1020 11.28 -5.19 17.47
N PHE A 1021 12.29 -4.63 16.79
CA PHE A 1021 13.23 -3.69 17.37
C PHE A 1021 12.50 -2.43 17.88
N ARG A 1022 11.56 -1.89 17.12
CA ARG A 1022 10.70 -0.76 17.51
C ARG A 1022 9.93 -1.00 18.82
N LYS A 1023 9.41 -2.22 19.00
CA LYS A 1023 8.60 -2.52 20.18
C LYS A 1023 9.42 -2.71 21.45
N LEU A 1024 10.70 -3.08 21.30
CA LEU A 1024 11.64 -3.40 22.39
C LEU A 1024 12.33 -2.16 22.95
#